data_AF-A0A1L0D2D1-F1
#
_entry.id   AF-A0A1L0D2D1-F1
#
_cell.length_a   1.000
_cell.length_b   1.000
_cell.length_c   1.000
_cell.angle_alpha   90.00
_cell.angle_beta   90.00
_cell.angle_gamma   90.00
#
_symmetry.space_group_name_H-M   'P 1'
#
loop_
_entity.id
_entity.type
_entity.pdbx_description
1 polymer ?
#
loop_
_entity_poly.entity_id
_entity_poly.type
_entity_poly.pdbx_seq_one_letter_code
_entity_poly.pdbx_strand_id
1 'polypeptide(L)'
;MFFTFRKRYIQVAVVVGLLVMISLSILLAGSLQPLKDLNYMDTLSLSTWASSGVSHSSLSESGSHFNKMVDQLFQEKKKNDKEDKYWVTDTVILEEQTQLLIPDYYRLPKNLRPDVQPFDPRFTLAFYYNFLRVELTKGVIKEAPFHWADWMDMSVLNPYLFNPDHEQLTCELIFDAQKIEQEKYKDKEGRVYHETKNVKDFCVNDKDLPEGHNDGNTQRMGFNVQKYFGRMTPEKARLAGKAYLYSSAEPPRAVVFLTNDGFYSYSPTFKSKLLRSGLVDGYMKYNSPTQANTLKMFKRLKKEVPPKRDEVINDYEVKLSHEDFVIQPIRTITKLQDLQKSGATLTKQQQTYMESLRYSLQVEKAPPKYFSEARIFENVLGDHYDWRFFNGIQLGSNEQVTTLHKMVRVWLSFCRMTGVTTWLAHGSLLSWYWNGIAFPWDNDVDVQVPIRDLEKLSINFNQSLVVEDPNDGFGRYFLDCGTFITLRGHANGNNNIDARFIDIDTGLYVDITALAVSADKAPERYDYLLPDDFLRDLHSSKDVNDQMRVYNCRNRHFSHLSELSPLVRSYAEGEVAYIPKRYSDLLTTEYKDNGMLQKYFRSRLFMPQLRLWVHQDDLRFFLRHRKEWLKYYLSEATDSNFVKPGLSQDLTKKELTSLLNFKEHDLLELLQNDDILKDYIASREMTLVHENEIMHLLFGKSTARIVSHAPDFRPLKYDPFLHAMRQNYNTYEKEVERYKQLYRKFTHGKDRYQEGEEEQDVT
;
A
#
# COMPACT_ATOMS: atom_id res chain seq x y z
N MET A 1 14.32 81.52 -39.92
CA MET A 1 13.54 80.32 -40.31
C MET A 1 14.18 78.98 -39.90
N PHE A 2 15.48 78.92 -39.56
CA PHE A 2 16.17 77.66 -39.16
C PHE A 2 15.98 77.22 -37.69
N PHE A 3 15.60 78.12 -36.77
CA PHE A 3 15.45 77.79 -35.34
C PHE A 3 14.11 77.12 -34.97
N THR A 4 13.07 77.31 -35.77
CA THR A 4 11.74 76.71 -35.54
C THR A 4 11.65 75.25 -36.02
N PHE A 5 12.49 74.86 -36.98
CA PHE A 5 12.53 73.48 -37.48
C PHE A 5 13.13 72.49 -36.46
N ARG A 6 14.19 72.87 -35.72
CA ARG A 6 14.80 71.97 -34.71
C ARG A 6 13.91 71.66 -33.51
N LYS A 7 13.04 72.58 -33.09
CA LYS A 7 12.10 72.33 -31.97
C LYS A 7 11.04 71.28 -32.30
N ARG A 8 10.55 71.24 -33.54
CA ARG A 8 9.53 70.25 -33.96
C ARG A 8 10.08 68.83 -33.99
N TYR A 9 11.31 68.62 -34.45
CA TYR A 9 11.93 67.28 -34.43
C TYR A 9 12.21 66.77 -33.02
N ILE A 10 12.59 67.66 -32.08
CA ILE A 10 12.77 67.28 -30.68
C ILE A 10 11.43 66.91 -30.03
N GLN A 11 10.37 67.68 -30.30
CA GLN A 11 9.03 67.36 -29.80
C GLN A 11 8.49 66.05 -30.37
N VAL A 12 8.70 65.78 -31.66
CA VAL A 12 8.32 64.51 -32.28
C VAL A 12 9.14 63.34 -31.70
N ALA A 13 10.45 63.52 -31.49
CA ALA A 13 11.28 62.48 -30.88
C ALA A 13 10.88 62.16 -29.43
N VAL A 14 10.48 63.17 -28.65
CA VAL A 14 9.97 62.98 -27.28
C VAL A 14 8.62 62.27 -27.28
N VAL A 15 7.70 62.63 -28.19
CA VAL A 15 6.39 61.97 -28.30
C VAL A 15 6.53 60.53 -28.78
N VAL A 16 7.41 60.26 -29.75
CA VAL A 16 7.71 58.89 -30.22
C VAL A 16 8.38 58.09 -29.10
N GLY A 17 9.32 58.69 -28.36
CA GLY A 17 9.95 58.05 -27.20
C GLY A 17 8.93 57.70 -26.10
N LEU A 18 7.99 58.59 -25.81
CA LEU A 18 6.90 58.33 -24.87
C LEU A 18 5.94 57.24 -25.36
N LEU A 19 5.58 57.24 -26.65
CA LEU A 19 4.74 56.19 -27.23
C LEU A 19 5.44 54.83 -27.25
N VAL A 20 6.75 54.79 -27.51
CA VAL A 20 7.54 53.56 -27.42
C VAL A 20 7.58 53.08 -25.97
N MET A 21 7.82 53.97 -24.99
CA MET A 21 7.81 53.62 -23.57
C MET A 21 6.44 53.13 -23.09
N ILE A 22 5.34 53.75 -23.54
CA ILE A 22 3.96 53.34 -23.24
C ILE A 22 3.67 51.99 -23.91
N SER A 23 4.08 51.79 -25.16
CA SER A 23 3.89 50.50 -25.85
C SER A 23 4.72 49.38 -25.22
N LEU A 24 5.96 49.66 -24.77
CA LEU A 24 6.78 48.72 -24.01
C LEU A 24 6.17 48.42 -22.65
N SER A 25 5.60 49.42 -21.95
CA SER A 25 4.96 49.19 -20.65
C SER A 25 3.62 48.48 -20.78
N ILE A 26 2.88 48.66 -21.87
CA ILE A 26 1.68 47.87 -22.20
C ILE A 26 2.06 46.44 -22.64
N LEU A 27 3.18 46.26 -23.36
CA LEU A 27 3.71 44.93 -23.71
C LEU A 27 4.25 44.19 -22.47
N LEU A 28 4.94 44.89 -21.56
CA LEU A 28 5.39 44.35 -20.27
C LEU A 28 4.20 44.07 -19.34
N ALA A 29 3.16 44.91 -19.33
CA ALA A 29 1.94 44.66 -18.57
C ALA A 29 1.04 43.58 -19.20
N GLY A 30 1.11 43.40 -20.52
CA GLY A 30 0.38 42.36 -21.26
C GLY A 30 1.07 40.99 -21.28
N SER A 31 2.39 40.93 -21.03
CA SER A 31 3.14 39.67 -20.89
C SER A 31 3.37 39.25 -19.43
N LEU A 32 2.91 40.05 -18.48
CA LEU A 32 2.91 39.73 -17.05
C LEU A 32 1.46 39.84 -16.56
N GLN A 33 0.65 38.83 -16.87
CA GLN A 33 -0.26 38.39 -15.83
C GLN A 33 0.62 38.14 -14.60
N PRO A 34 0.31 38.72 -13.44
CA PRO A 34 1.14 38.49 -12.28
C PRO A 34 1.17 36.98 -12.06
N LEU A 35 2.37 36.39 -12.16
CA LEU A 35 2.75 35.07 -11.63
C LEU A 35 2.59 35.12 -10.09
N LYS A 36 1.39 35.47 -9.60
CA LYS A 36 1.10 35.73 -8.19
C LYS A 36 0.77 34.44 -7.44
N ASP A 37 0.58 33.34 -8.16
CA ASP A 37 0.10 32.07 -7.59
C ASP A 37 1.06 30.88 -7.81
N LEU A 38 2.25 31.09 -8.37
CA LEU A 38 3.28 30.05 -8.49
C LEU A 38 4.24 30.14 -7.31
N ASN A 39 4.48 29.02 -6.65
CA ASN A 39 5.45 28.94 -5.56
C ASN A 39 6.84 29.26 -6.14
N TYR A 40 7.65 30.03 -5.42
CA TYR A 40 9.05 30.28 -5.80
C TYR A 40 9.79 28.96 -6.09
N MET A 41 9.45 27.90 -5.36
CA MET A 41 9.97 26.55 -5.56
C MET A 41 9.62 25.94 -6.92
N ASP A 42 8.48 26.29 -7.50
CA ASP A 42 8.08 25.83 -8.84
C ASP A 42 8.99 26.43 -9.92
N THR A 43 9.52 27.64 -9.70
CA THR A 43 10.50 28.24 -10.61
C THR A 43 11.89 27.61 -10.47
N LEU A 44 12.26 27.19 -9.24
CA LEU A 44 13.53 26.51 -8.99
C LEU A 44 13.51 25.05 -9.44
N SER A 45 12.37 24.38 -9.35
CA SER A 45 12.21 23.00 -9.83
C SER A 45 12.36 22.91 -11.35
N LEU A 46 12.07 23.95 -12.11
CA LEU A 46 12.41 23.95 -13.54
C LEU A 46 13.89 23.69 -13.80
N SER A 47 14.79 24.16 -12.93
CA SER A 47 16.23 23.84 -13.01
C SER A 47 16.56 22.41 -12.57
N THR A 48 15.69 21.78 -11.76
CA THR A 48 15.84 20.37 -11.37
C THR A 48 15.39 19.44 -12.48
N TRP A 49 14.37 19.81 -13.24
CA TRP A 49 13.86 19.05 -14.37
C TRP A 49 14.56 19.37 -15.70
N ALA A 50 15.12 20.58 -15.85
CA ALA A 50 15.95 20.93 -17.00
C ALA A 50 17.28 20.15 -16.96
N SER A 51 17.52 19.32 -17.97
CA SER A 51 18.84 18.74 -18.22
C SER A 51 19.78 19.83 -18.75
N SER A 52 20.98 19.92 -18.19
CA SER A 52 22.05 20.77 -18.72
C SER A 52 22.61 20.16 -20.01
N GLY A 53 21.91 20.36 -21.14
CA GLY A 53 22.53 20.35 -22.47
C GLY A 53 22.27 19.17 -23.42
N VAL A 54 21.19 18.38 -23.24
CA VAL A 54 20.68 17.45 -24.27
C VAL A 54 19.17 17.65 -24.36
N SER A 55 18.61 17.85 -25.56
CA SER A 55 17.16 18.08 -25.71
C SER A 55 16.38 16.89 -25.16
N HIS A 56 15.61 17.13 -24.11
CA HIS A 56 14.76 16.14 -23.42
C HIS A 56 13.98 15.22 -24.36
N SER A 57 13.52 15.73 -25.50
CA SER A 57 12.76 14.96 -26.50
C SER A 57 13.53 13.83 -27.18
N SER A 58 14.86 13.92 -27.33
CA SER A 58 15.63 12.92 -28.09
C SER A 58 15.94 11.65 -27.30
N LEU A 59 15.89 11.70 -25.97
CA LEU A 59 16.14 10.57 -25.06
C LEU A 59 14.84 9.94 -24.56
N SER A 60 13.84 10.78 -24.26
CA SER A 60 12.68 10.41 -23.43
C SER A 60 11.53 9.78 -24.22
N GLU A 61 11.35 10.10 -25.51
CA GLU A 61 10.23 9.56 -26.30
C GLU A 61 10.31 8.03 -26.44
N SER A 62 9.17 7.33 -26.29
CA SER A 62 9.09 5.85 -26.40
C SER A 62 9.69 5.30 -27.71
N GLY A 63 9.68 6.10 -28.80
CA GLY A 63 10.29 5.76 -30.09
C GLY A 63 11.69 6.32 -30.35
N SER A 64 12.34 6.90 -29.35
CA SER A 64 13.65 7.55 -29.47
C SER A 64 14.76 6.59 -29.92
N HIS A 65 15.83 7.14 -30.50
CA HIS A 65 17.01 6.36 -30.84
C HIS A 65 17.57 5.63 -29.62
N PHE A 66 17.65 6.32 -28.48
CA PHE A 66 18.06 5.75 -27.21
C PHE A 66 17.19 4.57 -26.77
N ASN A 67 15.86 4.72 -26.74
CA ASN A 67 14.98 3.63 -26.30
C ASN A 67 15.03 2.41 -27.23
N LYS A 68 15.23 2.60 -28.54
CA LYS A 68 15.49 1.49 -29.47
C LYS A 68 16.78 0.73 -29.13
N MET A 69 17.85 1.44 -28.77
CA MET A 69 19.10 0.80 -28.33
C MET A 69 18.92 0.08 -26.98
N VAL A 70 18.17 0.67 -26.05
CA VAL A 70 17.83 0.03 -24.77
C VAL A 70 16.99 -1.24 -24.98
N ASP A 71 16.03 -1.22 -25.90
CA ASP A 71 15.24 -2.41 -26.25
C ASP A 71 16.11 -3.51 -26.86
N GLN A 72 17.04 -3.15 -27.76
CA GLN A 72 18.01 -4.09 -28.31
C GLN A 72 18.86 -4.72 -27.20
N LEU A 73 19.40 -3.88 -26.31
CA LEU A 73 20.18 -4.33 -25.14
C LEU A 73 19.36 -5.27 -24.26
N PHE A 74 18.11 -4.91 -23.95
CA PHE A 74 17.22 -5.73 -23.14
C PHE A 74 16.92 -7.09 -23.79
N GLN A 75 16.64 -7.13 -25.10
CA GLN A 75 16.40 -8.39 -25.80
C GLN A 75 17.67 -9.25 -25.90
N GLU A 76 18.83 -8.64 -26.12
CA GLU A 76 20.11 -9.33 -26.12
C GLU A 76 20.38 -9.98 -24.76
N LYS A 77 20.23 -9.22 -23.67
CA LYS A 77 20.41 -9.72 -22.32
C LYS A 77 19.41 -10.81 -21.95
N LYS A 78 18.13 -10.62 -22.27
CA LYS A 78 17.08 -11.63 -22.06
C LYS A 78 17.36 -12.92 -22.83
N LYS A 79 17.87 -12.84 -24.06
CA LYS A 79 18.25 -14.01 -24.87
C LYS A 79 19.45 -14.76 -24.27
N ASN A 80 20.38 -14.04 -23.66
CA ASN A 80 21.60 -14.58 -23.05
C ASN A 80 21.48 -14.78 -21.53
N ASP A 81 20.27 -14.72 -20.98
CA ASP A 81 19.98 -14.78 -19.54
C ASP A 81 20.11 -16.21 -19.00
N LYS A 82 21.36 -16.65 -18.77
CA LYS A 82 21.67 -17.99 -18.22
C LYS A 82 21.15 -18.18 -16.79
N GLU A 83 20.93 -17.09 -16.05
CA GLU A 83 20.49 -17.10 -14.64
C GLU A 83 18.99 -16.87 -14.49
N ASP A 84 18.25 -16.67 -15.58
CA ASP A 84 16.81 -16.41 -15.58
C ASP A 84 16.44 -15.29 -14.59
N LYS A 85 17.02 -14.10 -14.80
CA LYS A 85 16.81 -12.87 -14.00
C LYS A 85 15.73 -11.95 -14.57
N TYR A 86 15.48 -12.01 -15.88
CA TYR A 86 14.68 -11.00 -16.60
C TYR A 86 13.18 -11.24 -16.55
N TRP A 87 12.72 -12.40 -16.09
CA TRP A 87 11.29 -12.71 -16.00
C TRP A 87 10.49 -11.80 -15.07
N VAL A 88 11.13 -11.18 -14.07
CA VAL A 88 10.47 -10.24 -13.14
C VAL A 88 9.94 -8.98 -13.84
N THR A 89 10.35 -8.74 -15.09
CA THR A 89 9.86 -7.61 -15.90
C THR A 89 8.54 -7.90 -16.61
N ASP A 90 8.13 -9.17 -16.71
CA ASP A 90 6.87 -9.55 -17.34
C ASP A 90 5.77 -9.63 -16.30
N THR A 91 5.08 -8.52 -16.06
CA THR A 91 4.06 -8.43 -15.00
C THR A 91 2.69 -8.95 -15.42
N VAL A 92 2.57 -9.53 -16.63
CA VAL A 92 1.30 -10.10 -17.11
C VAL A 92 1.05 -11.46 -16.46
N ILE A 93 -0.13 -11.61 -15.86
CA ILE A 93 -0.59 -12.90 -15.35
C ILE A 93 -1.27 -13.69 -16.47
N LEU A 94 -0.71 -14.86 -16.77
CA LEU A 94 -1.15 -15.74 -17.85
C LEU A 94 -2.09 -16.85 -17.35
N GLU A 95 -2.94 -17.37 -18.23
CA GLU A 95 -3.93 -18.40 -17.86
C GLU A 95 -3.27 -19.70 -17.40
N GLU A 96 -2.13 -20.07 -17.98
CA GLU A 96 -1.31 -21.22 -17.60
C GLU A 96 -0.75 -21.10 -16.17
N GLN A 97 -0.44 -19.88 -15.71
CA GLN A 97 0.04 -19.64 -14.35
C GLN A 97 -1.09 -19.74 -13.31
N THR A 98 -2.34 -19.77 -13.74
CA THR A 98 -3.52 -19.83 -12.85
C THR A 98 -4.31 -21.12 -13.00
N GLN A 99 -3.77 -22.10 -13.72
CA GLN A 99 -4.32 -23.44 -13.87
C GLN A 99 -3.88 -24.33 -12.70
N LEU A 100 -4.83 -24.92 -12.00
CA LEU A 100 -4.59 -25.73 -10.80
C LEU A 100 -5.33 -27.06 -10.87
N LEU A 101 -4.77 -28.11 -10.26
CA LEU A 101 -5.48 -29.36 -10.01
C LEU A 101 -6.34 -29.26 -8.75
N ILE A 102 -7.55 -29.79 -8.82
CA ILE A 102 -8.40 -29.96 -7.63
C ILE A 102 -7.91 -31.21 -6.88
N PRO A 103 -7.53 -31.09 -5.59
CA PRO A 103 -7.04 -32.23 -4.82
C PRO A 103 -8.04 -33.39 -4.79
N ASP A 104 -7.52 -34.62 -4.88
CA ASP A 104 -8.31 -35.85 -4.96
C ASP A 104 -9.21 -36.08 -3.75
N TYR A 105 -8.80 -35.61 -2.56
CA TYR A 105 -9.62 -35.69 -1.35
C TYR A 105 -10.94 -34.91 -1.43
N TYR A 106 -11.10 -33.94 -2.36
CA TYR A 106 -12.40 -33.30 -2.59
C TYR A 106 -13.43 -34.25 -3.22
N ARG A 107 -13.01 -35.39 -3.78
CA ARG A 107 -13.91 -36.47 -4.24
C ARG A 107 -14.44 -37.32 -3.09
N LEU A 108 -13.82 -37.24 -1.91
CA LEU A 108 -14.26 -37.95 -0.72
C LEU A 108 -15.42 -37.20 -0.05
N PRO A 109 -16.33 -37.92 0.64
CA PRO A 109 -17.27 -37.33 1.57
C PRO A 109 -16.58 -36.37 2.55
N LYS A 110 -17.24 -35.27 2.91
CA LYS A 110 -16.64 -34.19 3.73
C LYS A 110 -15.96 -34.74 4.98
N ASN A 111 -16.58 -35.67 5.71
CA ASN A 111 -16.07 -36.28 6.94
C ASN A 111 -14.78 -37.09 6.78
N LEU A 112 -14.44 -37.53 5.55
CA LEU A 112 -13.22 -38.30 5.26
C LEU A 112 -12.07 -37.44 4.71
N ARG A 113 -12.27 -36.13 4.58
CA ARG A 113 -11.25 -35.19 4.13
C ARG A 113 -10.24 -34.90 5.24
N PRO A 114 -8.99 -34.53 4.91
CA PRO A 114 -8.08 -33.97 5.89
C PRO A 114 -8.67 -32.69 6.51
N ASP A 115 -8.22 -32.35 7.71
CA ASP A 115 -8.67 -31.15 8.44
C ASP A 115 -7.92 -29.87 8.06
N VAL A 116 -6.73 -30.03 7.48
CA VAL A 116 -5.83 -28.96 7.07
C VAL A 116 -5.38 -29.23 5.63
N GLN A 117 -5.31 -28.18 4.82
CA GLN A 117 -4.81 -28.19 3.44
C GLN A 117 -3.80 -27.05 3.24
N PRO A 118 -2.92 -27.12 2.22
CA PRO A 118 -2.06 -26.00 1.88
C PRO A 118 -2.88 -24.82 1.35
N PHE A 119 -2.39 -23.62 1.63
CA PHE A 119 -2.95 -22.38 1.10
C PHE A 119 -2.36 -22.06 -0.28
N ASP A 120 -3.22 -21.64 -1.21
CA ASP A 120 -2.84 -21.00 -2.46
C ASP A 120 -3.93 -19.97 -2.82
N PRO A 121 -3.61 -18.67 -2.97
CA PRO A 121 -4.61 -17.65 -3.26
C PRO A 121 -5.32 -17.92 -4.59
N ARG A 122 -4.64 -18.48 -5.59
CA ARG A 122 -5.26 -18.78 -6.89
C ARG A 122 -6.36 -19.83 -6.72
N PHE A 123 -6.13 -20.85 -5.89
CA PHE A 123 -7.11 -21.90 -5.60
C PHE A 123 -8.32 -21.30 -4.89
N THR A 124 -8.09 -20.56 -3.80
CA THR A 124 -9.16 -19.89 -3.04
C THR A 124 -9.99 -18.98 -3.94
N LEU A 125 -9.33 -18.05 -4.63
CA LEU A 125 -10.00 -17.05 -5.47
C LEU A 125 -10.83 -17.69 -6.58
N ALA A 126 -10.36 -18.77 -7.21
CA ALA A 126 -11.13 -19.47 -8.24
C ALA A 126 -12.53 -19.87 -7.72
N PHE A 127 -12.59 -20.54 -6.56
CA PHE A 127 -13.87 -20.99 -6.00
C PHE A 127 -14.74 -19.85 -5.49
N TYR A 128 -14.16 -18.78 -4.93
CA TYR A 128 -14.93 -17.60 -4.55
C TYR A 128 -15.47 -16.82 -5.77
N TYR A 129 -14.74 -16.76 -6.90
CA TYR A 129 -15.28 -16.18 -8.13
C TYR A 129 -16.44 -16.99 -8.70
N ASN A 130 -16.34 -18.33 -8.70
CA ASN A 130 -17.45 -19.17 -9.10
C ASN A 130 -18.65 -19.05 -8.13
N PHE A 131 -18.39 -18.98 -6.82
CA PHE A 131 -19.41 -18.74 -5.80
C PHE A 131 -20.16 -17.43 -6.05
N LEU A 132 -19.44 -16.32 -6.22
CA LEU A 132 -20.05 -15.02 -6.52
C LEU A 132 -20.90 -15.07 -7.79
N ARG A 133 -20.40 -15.72 -8.85
CA ARG A 133 -21.14 -15.87 -10.12
C ARG A 133 -22.46 -16.60 -9.91
N VAL A 134 -22.45 -17.68 -9.13
CA VAL A 134 -23.64 -18.50 -8.87
C VAL A 134 -24.61 -17.83 -7.91
N GLU A 135 -24.14 -17.18 -6.85
CA GLU A 135 -25.03 -16.60 -5.84
C GLU A 135 -25.59 -15.24 -6.27
N LEU A 136 -24.79 -14.39 -6.93
CA LEU A 136 -25.27 -13.09 -7.41
C LEU A 136 -26.30 -13.23 -8.55
N THR A 137 -26.23 -14.30 -9.34
CA THR A 137 -27.27 -14.60 -10.35
C THR A 137 -28.60 -15.04 -9.71
N LYS A 138 -28.59 -15.52 -8.46
CA LYS A 138 -29.79 -15.83 -7.67
C LYS A 138 -30.34 -14.60 -6.92
N GLY A 139 -29.63 -13.47 -6.94
CA GLY A 139 -29.97 -12.26 -6.21
C GLY A 139 -29.13 -12.09 -4.95
N VAL A 140 -29.74 -12.22 -3.77
CA VAL A 140 -29.07 -11.95 -2.48
C VAL A 140 -28.32 -13.17 -1.97
N ILE A 141 -27.05 -12.98 -1.64
CA ILE A 141 -26.20 -14.00 -1.00
C ILE A 141 -26.70 -14.21 0.43
N LYS A 142 -27.26 -15.39 0.72
CA LYS A 142 -27.79 -15.74 2.06
C LYS A 142 -26.76 -16.37 2.98
N GLU A 143 -25.91 -17.23 2.41
CA GLU A 143 -24.93 -18.02 3.13
C GLU A 143 -23.57 -17.88 2.47
N ALA A 144 -22.58 -17.45 3.25
CA ALA A 144 -21.22 -17.27 2.76
C ALA A 144 -20.20 -17.74 3.81
N PRO A 145 -19.44 -18.81 3.50
CA PRO A 145 -18.40 -19.33 4.38
C PRO A 145 -17.18 -18.41 4.37
N PHE A 146 -16.45 -18.36 5.48
CA PHE A 146 -15.11 -17.78 5.55
C PHE A 146 -14.29 -18.46 6.63
N HIS A 147 -12.99 -18.66 6.39
CA HIS A 147 -12.03 -19.02 7.43
C HIS A 147 -10.64 -18.52 7.03
N TRP A 148 -9.90 -17.87 7.93
CA TRP A 148 -8.60 -17.26 7.61
C TRP A 148 -7.57 -18.24 7.04
N ALA A 149 -7.64 -19.52 7.43
CA ALA A 149 -6.78 -20.57 6.86
C ALA A 149 -6.94 -20.80 5.35
N ASP A 150 -8.03 -20.34 4.72
CA ASP A 150 -8.17 -20.38 3.26
C ASP A 150 -7.65 -19.11 2.57
N TRP A 151 -7.32 -18.06 3.32
CA TRP A 151 -6.97 -16.74 2.78
C TRP A 151 -5.50 -16.36 3.03
N MET A 152 -4.81 -17.13 3.87
CA MET A 152 -3.44 -16.90 4.29
C MET A 152 -2.68 -18.20 4.51
N ASP A 153 -1.36 -18.15 4.31
CA ASP A 153 -0.49 -19.27 4.65
C ASP A 153 -0.38 -19.45 6.17
N MET A 154 -0.82 -20.62 6.63
CA MET A 154 -0.78 -21.08 8.01
C MET A 154 0.32 -22.14 8.24
N SER A 155 1.25 -22.33 7.29
CA SER A 155 2.27 -23.38 7.34
C SER A 155 3.16 -23.36 8.59
N VAL A 156 3.31 -22.18 9.21
CA VAL A 156 3.98 -21.97 10.52
C VAL A 156 3.35 -22.82 11.63
N LEU A 157 2.05 -23.11 11.52
CA LEU A 157 1.30 -23.87 12.51
C LEU A 157 1.43 -25.40 12.29
N ASN A 158 1.95 -25.85 11.15
CA ASN A 158 2.05 -27.27 10.81
C ASN A 158 2.75 -28.12 11.89
N PRO A 159 3.87 -27.69 12.50
CA PRO A 159 4.53 -28.46 13.56
C PRO A 159 3.65 -28.69 14.80
N TYR A 160 2.61 -27.87 14.99
CA TYR A 160 1.67 -27.94 16.11
C TYR A 160 0.39 -28.68 15.70
N LEU A 161 -0.13 -28.42 14.50
CA LEU A 161 -1.33 -29.05 13.95
C LEU A 161 -1.14 -30.54 13.64
N PHE A 162 0.08 -30.95 13.26
CA PHE A 162 0.44 -32.34 12.98
C PHE A 162 1.24 -32.99 14.11
N ASN A 163 1.13 -32.48 15.34
CA ASN A 163 1.73 -33.08 16.51
C ASN A 163 0.74 -34.04 17.20
N PRO A 164 1.01 -35.36 17.29
CA PRO A 164 0.16 -36.28 18.04
C PRO A 164 -0.08 -35.83 19.49
N ASP A 165 0.96 -35.28 20.14
CA ASP A 165 0.95 -34.81 21.53
C ASP A 165 0.55 -33.32 21.65
N HIS A 166 -0.20 -32.78 20.69
CA HIS A 166 -0.63 -31.37 20.69
C HIS A 166 -1.32 -30.93 21.98
N GLU A 167 -2.04 -31.81 22.68
CA GLU A 167 -2.70 -31.51 23.96
C GLU A 167 -1.71 -31.15 25.09
N GLN A 168 -0.43 -31.55 24.97
CA GLN A 168 0.62 -31.19 25.92
C GLN A 168 1.21 -29.79 25.64
N LEU A 169 0.92 -29.19 24.49
CA LEU A 169 1.45 -27.89 24.06
C LEU A 169 0.62 -26.76 24.69
N THR A 170 1.04 -26.30 25.86
CA THR A 170 0.36 -25.21 26.58
C THR A 170 0.80 -23.82 26.14
N CYS A 171 -0.07 -22.83 26.35
CA CYS A 171 0.24 -21.41 26.14
C CYS A 171 1.53 -20.99 26.87
N GLU A 172 1.69 -21.38 28.14
CA GLU A 172 2.88 -21.08 28.94
C GLU A 172 4.14 -21.70 28.35
N LEU A 173 4.08 -22.96 27.90
CA LEU A 173 5.22 -23.63 27.29
C LEU A 173 5.71 -22.91 26.02
N ILE A 174 4.79 -22.43 25.19
CA ILE A 174 5.12 -21.82 23.90
C ILE A 174 5.50 -20.34 24.05
N PHE A 175 4.72 -19.57 24.80
CA PHE A 175 4.78 -18.10 24.76
C PHE A 175 5.40 -17.45 25.99
N ASP A 176 5.79 -18.19 27.03
CA ASP A 176 6.52 -17.58 28.14
C ASP A 176 7.83 -16.94 27.62
N ALA A 177 7.89 -15.63 27.78
CA ALA A 177 9.01 -14.77 27.41
C ALA A 177 9.59 -14.04 28.63
N GLN A 178 9.06 -14.27 29.84
CA GLN A 178 9.49 -13.56 31.05
C GLN A 178 10.94 -13.86 31.40
N LYS A 179 11.40 -15.10 31.21
CA LYS A 179 12.82 -15.47 31.38
C LYS A 179 13.73 -14.71 30.43
N ILE A 180 13.34 -14.58 29.15
CA ILE A 180 14.12 -13.85 28.14
C ILE A 180 14.18 -12.35 28.51
N GLU A 181 13.05 -11.76 28.92
CA GLU A 181 12.98 -10.36 29.37
C GLU A 181 13.89 -10.11 30.58
N GLN A 182 13.80 -10.98 31.59
CA GLN A 182 14.57 -10.88 32.84
C GLN A 182 16.08 -11.11 32.62
N GLU A 183 16.49 -11.97 31.70
CA GLU A 183 17.90 -12.30 31.47
C GLU A 183 18.59 -11.30 30.53
N LYS A 184 17.89 -10.79 29.51
CA LYS A 184 18.49 -10.00 28.43
C LYS A 184 18.15 -8.50 28.44
N TYR A 185 17.10 -8.07 29.15
CA TYR A 185 16.58 -6.69 29.07
C TYR A 185 16.55 -5.99 30.43
N LYS A 186 17.65 -6.13 31.17
CA LYS A 186 17.96 -5.24 32.30
C LYS A 186 18.62 -3.97 31.78
N ASP A 187 18.18 -2.81 32.26
CA ASP A 187 18.91 -1.56 32.02
C ASP A 187 20.28 -1.58 32.71
N LYS A 188 21.09 -0.53 32.49
CA LYS A 188 22.43 -0.41 33.08
C LYS A 188 22.41 -0.37 34.62
N GLU A 189 21.25 -0.12 35.22
CA GLU A 189 20.99 -0.11 36.67
C GLU A 189 20.30 -1.40 37.17
N GLY A 190 20.07 -2.40 36.30
CA GLY A 190 19.46 -3.69 36.66
C GLY A 190 17.93 -3.73 36.67
N ARG A 191 17.23 -2.65 36.27
CA ARG A 191 15.76 -2.61 36.20
C ARG A 191 15.26 -3.26 34.91
N VAL A 192 14.21 -4.06 35.02
CA VAL A 192 13.57 -4.72 33.88
C VAL A 192 12.47 -3.81 33.34
N TYR A 193 12.50 -3.50 32.04
CA TYR A 193 11.42 -2.77 31.38
C TYR A 193 10.32 -3.78 31.03
N HIS A 194 9.16 -3.72 31.71
CA HIS A 194 8.06 -4.67 31.48
C HIS A 194 7.26 -4.27 30.24
N GLU A 195 7.67 -4.76 29.07
CA GLU A 195 6.93 -4.62 27.80
C GLU A 195 6.35 -5.94 27.30
N THR A 196 6.70 -7.07 27.94
CA THR A 196 5.99 -8.34 27.74
C THR A 196 4.65 -8.34 28.49
N LYS A 197 3.67 -9.08 27.95
CA LYS A 197 2.40 -9.33 28.63
C LYS A 197 2.40 -10.70 29.31
N ASN A 198 1.58 -10.85 30.34
CA ASN A 198 1.35 -12.17 30.92
C ASN A 198 0.64 -13.07 29.90
N VAL A 199 1.12 -14.30 29.74
CA VAL A 199 0.57 -15.28 28.78
C VAL A 199 -0.93 -15.48 28.97
N LYS A 200 -1.41 -15.49 30.23
CA LYS A 200 -2.82 -15.66 30.57
C LYS A 200 -3.71 -14.51 30.12
N ASP A 201 -3.15 -13.34 29.84
CA ASP A 201 -3.91 -12.18 29.37
C ASP A 201 -4.30 -12.30 27.88
N PHE A 202 -3.59 -13.14 27.12
CA PHE A 202 -3.75 -13.22 25.67
C PHE A 202 -3.86 -14.63 25.08
N CYS A 203 -3.61 -15.69 25.84
CA CYS A 203 -3.64 -17.08 25.34
C CYS A 203 -4.41 -18.01 26.29
N VAL A 204 -5.15 -18.95 25.72
CA VAL A 204 -5.95 -19.97 26.44
C VAL A 204 -5.65 -21.37 25.86
N ASN A 205 -5.47 -22.39 26.72
CA ASN A 205 -5.23 -23.76 26.26
C ASN A 205 -6.51 -24.38 25.69
N ASP A 206 -6.39 -25.40 24.83
CA ASP A 206 -7.55 -26.08 24.24
C ASP A 206 -8.50 -26.67 25.30
N LYS A 207 -7.94 -27.26 26.36
CA LYS A 207 -8.71 -27.82 27.49
C LYS A 207 -9.53 -26.78 28.27
N ASP A 208 -9.16 -25.51 28.16
CA ASP A 208 -9.77 -24.40 28.89
C ASP A 208 -10.79 -23.64 28.00
N LEU A 209 -11.02 -24.10 26.75
CA LEU A 209 -12.04 -23.54 25.88
C LEU A 209 -13.46 -23.88 26.36
N PRO A 210 -14.45 -22.99 26.15
CA PRO A 210 -15.83 -23.28 26.50
C PRO A 210 -16.39 -24.53 25.81
N GLU A 211 -17.27 -25.26 26.50
CA GLU A 211 -18.00 -26.39 25.91
C GLU A 211 -18.80 -25.90 24.68
N GLY A 212 -18.68 -26.62 23.55
CA GLY A 212 -19.31 -26.23 22.29
C GLY A 212 -18.61 -25.10 21.53
N HIS A 213 -17.39 -24.71 21.92
CA HIS A 213 -16.57 -23.74 21.17
C HIS A 213 -16.44 -24.13 19.70
N ASN A 214 -16.84 -23.21 18.82
CA ASN A 214 -16.79 -23.41 17.38
C ASN A 214 -16.13 -22.22 16.68
N ASP A 215 -14.87 -22.41 16.30
CA ASP A 215 -14.09 -21.50 15.48
C ASP A 215 -13.93 -22.00 14.03
N GLY A 216 -14.62 -23.07 13.65
CA GLY A 216 -14.47 -23.71 12.34
C GLY A 216 -13.26 -24.65 12.23
N ASN A 217 -12.56 -24.94 13.33
CA ASN A 217 -11.45 -25.88 13.38
C ASN A 217 -11.81 -27.20 14.07
N THR A 218 -11.56 -28.29 13.36
CA THR A 218 -11.57 -29.66 13.91
C THR A 218 -10.19 -30.03 14.46
N GLN A 219 -9.12 -29.74 13.71
CA GLN A 219 -7.74 -29.95 14.17
C GLN A 219 -7.25 -28.76 15.01
N ARG A 220 -6.75 -29.08 16.21
CA ARG A 220 -6.31 -28.15 17.25
C ARG A 220 -4.79 -28.17 17.43
N MET A 221 -4.24 -27.22 18.20
CA MET A 221 -2.79 -26.99 18.36
C MET A 221 -2.26 -27.18 19.80
N GLY A 222 -3.15 -27.27 20.79
CA GLY A 222 -2.87 -27.22 22.23
C GLY A 222 -3.19 -25.85 22.86
N PHE A 223 -3.06 -24.77 22.09
CA PHE A 223 -3.13 -23.39 22.56
C PHE A 223 -3.87 -22.46 21.57
N ASN A 224 -4.47 -21.39 22.09
CA ASN A 224 -5.28 -20.44 21.34
C ASN A 224 -4.94 -19.00 21.75
N VAL A 225 -4.31 -18.24 20.84
CA VAL A 225 -4.04 -16.81 21.06
C VAL A 225 -5.31 -16.02 20.78
N GLN A 226 -5.81 -15.27 21.77
CA GLN A 226 -7.07 -14.54 21.73
C GLN A 226 -6.90 -13.01 21.61
N LYS A 227 -5.76 -12.45 22.04
CA LYS A 227 -5.53 -11.00 22.09
C LYS A 227 -4.10 -10.62 21.73
N TYR A 228 -3.84 -9.32 21.62
CA TYR A 228 -2.51 -8.78 21.41
C TYR A 228 -1.54 -9.16 22.54
N PHE A 229 -0.41 -9.73 22.15
CA PHE A 229 0.56 -10.43 23.00
C PHE A 229 1.73 -9.56 23.53
N GLY A 230 1.83 -8.29 23.12
CA GLY A 230 2.94 -7.42 23.54
C GLY A 230 4.25 -7.70 22.81
N ARG A 231 5.41 -7.41 23.43
CA ARG A 231 6.72 -7.63 22.81
C ARG A 231 7.17 -9.10 22.90
N MET A 232 7.70 -9.66 21.83
CA MET A 232 8.29 -11.02 21.80
C MET A 232 9.38 -11.20 20.74
N THR A 233 9.94 -12.41 20.56
CA THR A 233 10.89 -12.66 19.44
C THR A 233 10.13 -12.65 18.10
N PRO A 234 10.79 -12.35 16.97
CA PRO A 234 10.14 -12.36 15.66
C PRO A 234 9.44 -13.69 15.32
N GLU A 235 10.03 -14.83 15.68
CA GLU A 235 9.48 -16.16 15.43
C GLU A 235 8.20 -16.38 16.25
N LYS A 236 8.22 -16.01 17.53
CA LYS A 236 7.03 -16.11 18.39
C LYS A 236 5.94 -15.13 17.96
N ALA A 237 6.29 -13.92 17.51
CA ALA A 237 5.33 -12.93 17.00
C ALA A 237 4.59 -13.46 15.78
N ARG A 238 5.33 -14.02 14.83
CA ARG A 238 4.77 -14.67 13.64
C ARG A 238 3.86 -15.85 14.03
N LEU A 239 4.31 -16.71 14.94
CA LEU A 239 3.51 -17.85 15.43
C LEU A 239 2.21 -17.38 16.10
N ALA A 240 2.29 -16.41 17.01
CA ALA A 240 1.15 -15.93 17.78
C ALA A 240 0.11 -15.24 16.89
N GLY A 241 0.54 -14.42 15.92
CA GLY A 241 -0.35 -13.80 14.94
C GLY A 241 -1.11 -14.83 14.10
N LYS A 242 -0.40 -15.85 13.57
CA LYS A 242 -1.03 -16.94 12.81
C LYS A 242 -1.95 -17.80 13.67
N ALA A 243 -1.58 -18.09 14.91
CA ALA A 243 -2.43 -18.83 15.84
C ALA A 243 -3.72 -18.06 16.18
N TYR A 244 -3.63 -16.74 16.35
CA TYR A 244 -4.79 -15.86 16.52
C TYR A 244 -5.71 -15.91 15.30
N LEU A 245 -5.16 -15.75 14.10
CA LEU A 245 -5.94 -15.79 12.86
C LEU A 245 -6.59 -17.16 12.61
N TYR A 246 -5.92 -18.24 12.98
CA TYR A 246 -6.44 -19.60 12.83
C TYR A 246 -7.61 -19.88 13.78
N SER A 247 -7.54 -19.46 15.04
CA SER A 247 -8.48 -19.87 16.10
C SER A 247 -9.46 -18.78 16.54
N SER A 248 -8.98 -17.57 16.81
CA SER A 248 -9.73 -16.58 17.59
C SER A 248 -10.23 -15.41 16.74
N ALA A 249 -9.60 -15.14 15.60
CA ALA A 249 -10.00 -14.04 14.74
C ALA A 249 -11.42 -14.24 14.18
N GLU A 250 -12.19 -13.15 14.18
CA GLU A 250 -13.48 -13.11 13.50
C GLU A 250 -13.30 -13.03 11.98
N PRO A 251 -14.28 -13.49 11.18
CA PRO A 251 -14.29 -13.24 9.75
C PRO A 251 -14.35 -11.72 9.47
N PRO A 252 -13.79 -11.25 8.34
CA PRO A 252 -14.01 -9.88 7.92
C PRO A 252 -15.51 -9.62 7.75
N ARG A 253 -15.94 -8.37 7.97
CA ARG A 253 -17.35 -7.98 7.81
C ARG A 253 -17.80 -8.01 6.36
N ALA A 254 -16.88 -7.82 5.44
CA ALA A 254 -17.11 -8.01 4.01
C ALA A 254 -15.81 -8.46 3.32
N VAL A 255 -15.96 -9.15 2.20
CA VAL A 255 -14.88 -9.37 1.24
C VAL A 255 -15.22 -8.59 -0.03
N VAL A 256 -14.31 -7.73 -0.47
CA VAL A 256 -14.45 -6.82 -1.61
C VAL A 256 -13.49 -7.27 -2.70
N PHE A 257 -14.00 -7.65 -3.86
CA PHE A 257 -13.19 -8.07 -5.01
C PHE A 257 -13.15 -6.95 -6.02
N LEU A 258 -11.97 -6.37 -6.23
CA LEU A 258 -11.77 -5.31 -7.18
C LEU A 258 -11.81 -5.85 -8.61
N THR A 259 -12.20 -4.96 -9.52
CA THR A 259 -12.09 -5.16 -10.95
C THR A 259 -11.56 -3.87 -11.56
N ASN A 260 -11.07 -3.92 -12.79
CA ASN A 260 -10.65 -2.71 -13.51
C ASN A 260 -11.73 -1.60 -13.66
N ASP A 261 -13.02 -1.89 -13.46
CA ASP A 261 -14.12 -0.95 -13.70
C ASP A 261 -15.24 -0.96 -12.63
N GLY A 262 -14.95 -1.48 -11.44
CA GLY A 262 -15.90 -1.58 -10.33
C GLY A 262 -15.48 -2.63 -9.29
N PHE A 263 -16.42 -3.14 -8.51
CA PHE A 263 -16.13 -4.19 -7.53
C PHE A 263 -17.32 -5.13 -7.27
N TYR A 264 -17.04 -6.32 -6.72
CA TYR A 264 -18.03 -7.20 -6.09
C TYR A 264 -17.83 -7.19 -4.58
N SER A 265 -18.87 -7.46 -3.81
CA SER A 265 -18.73 -7.68 -2.38
C SER A 265 -19.74 -8.66 -1.82
N TYR A 266 -19.34 -9.38 -0.77
CA TYR A 266 -20.25 -10.19 0.05
C TYR A 266 -19.84 -10.09 1.53
N SER A 267 -20.78 -10.40 2.43
CA SER A 267 -20.52 -10.49 3.86
C SER A 267 -20.51 -11.95 4.32
N PRO A 268 -19.42 -12.44 4.92
CA PRO A 268 -19.38 -13.76 5.54
C PRO A 268 -20.48 -13.93 6.60
N THR A 269 -21.10 -15.12 6.65
CA THR A 269 -22.19 -15.42 7.59
C THR A 269 -21.86 -16.53 8.58
N PHE A 270 -20.89 -17.39 8.29
CA PHE A 270 -20.42 -18.44 9.21
C PHE A 270 -18.95 -18.80 8.99
N LYS A 271 -18.29 -19.29 10.06
CA LYS A 271 -16.90 -19.77 10.03
C LYS A 271 -16.85 -21.18 9.42
N SER A 272 -16.26 -21.33 8.24
CA SER A 272 -16.04 -22.65 7.61
C SER A 272 -14.92 -22.61 6.58
N LYS A 273 -14.03 -23.60 6.65
CA LYS A 273 -12.97 -23.81 5.67
C LYS A 273 -13.51 -24.27 4.30
N LEU A 274 -12.77 -24.02 3.22
CA LEU A 274 -13.09 -24.48 1.86
C LEU A 274 -13.34 -25.99 1.83
N LEU A 275 -12.50 -26.76 2.54
CA LEU A 275 -12.61 -28.21 2.72
C LEU A 275 -14.02 -28.69 3.12
N ARG A 276 -14.74 -27.89 3.91
CA ARG A 276 -16.03 -28.25 4.52
C ARG A 276 -17.20 -27.39 4.01
N SER A 277 -16.92 -26.24 3.42
CA SER A 277 -17.91 -25.24 3.00
C SER A 277 -18.89 -25.73 1.93
N GLY A 278 -18.49 -26.64 1.05
CA GLY A 278 -19.28 -27.01 -0.13
C GLY A 278 -19.02 -26.17 -1.38
N LEU A 279 -18.18 -25.13 -1.33
CA LEU A 279 -17.90 -24.28 -2.50
C LEU A 279 -17.23 -25.07 -3.64
N VAL A 280 -16.22 -25.87 -3.29
CA VAL A 280 -15.51 -26.74 -4.25
C VAL A 280 -16.44 -27.83 -4.78
N ASP A 281 -17.23 -28.45 -3.89
CA ASP A 281 -18.22 -29.48 -4.21
C ASP A 281 -19.25 -28.98 -5.25
N GLY A 282 -19.79 -27.79 -5.02
CA GLY A 282 -20.75 -27.15 -5.93
C GLY A 282 -20.16 -26.87 -7.31
N TYR A 283 -18.88 -26.49 -7.39
CA TYR A 283 -18.19 -26.33 -8.68
C TYR A 283 -18.00 -27.67 -9.41
N MET A 284 -17.53 -28.70 -8.70
CA MET A 284 -17.23 -30.02 -9.27
C MET A 284 -18.47 -30.73 -9.82
N LYS A 285 -19.67 -30.44 -9.30
CA LYS A 285 -20.91 -31.04 -9.78
C LYS A 285 -21.29 -30.67 -11.22
N TYR A 286 -20.84 -29.50 -11.70
CA TYR A 286 -21.30 -28.92 -12.97
C TYR A 286 -20.18 -28.60 -13.98
N ASN A 287 -18.91 -28.73 -13.62
CA ASN A 287 -17.76 -28.37 -14.45
C ASN A 287 -16.73 -29.51 -14.49
N SER A 288 -15.64 -29.33 -15.27
CA SER A 288 -14.54 -30.31 -15.35
C SER A 288 -14.08 -30.72 -13.94
N PRO A 289 -14.19 -32.00 -13.55
CA PRO A 289 -14.13 -32.43 -12.16
C PRO A 289 -12.71 -32.48 -11.57
N THR A 290 -11.70 -31.99 -12.28
CA THR A 290 -10.30 -32.18 -11.92
C THR A 290 -9.48 -30.89 -11.90
N GLN A 291 -10.01 -29.78 -12.41
CA GLN A 291 -9.22 -28.58 -12.68
C GLN A 291 -10.01 -27.29 -12.43
N ALA A 292 -9.29 -26.29 -11.93
CA ALA A 292 -9.77 -24.93 -11.73
C ALA A 292 -8.80 -23.93 -12.38
N ASN A 293 -9.33 -22.86 -12.96
CA ASN A 293 -8.51 -21.77 -13.51
C ASN A 293 -9.04 -20.42 -13.03
N THR A 294 -8.23 -19.72 -12.25
CA THR A 294 -8.65 -18.49 -11.54
C THR A 294 -9.06 -17.39 -12.51
N LEU A 295 -8.24 -17.12 -13.54
CA LEU A 295 -8.54 -16.09 -14.54
C LEU A 295 -9.79 -16.41 -15.37
N LYS A 296 -9.96 -17.67 -15.80
CA LYS A 296 -11.17 -18.09 -16.53
C LYS A 296 -12.42 -17.92 -15.69
N MET A 297 -12.37 -18.26 -14.40
CA MET A 297 -13.50 -18.08 -13.49
C MET A 297 -13.82 -16.60 -13.27
N PHE A 298 -12.80 -15.75 -13.10
CA PHE A 298 -12.99 -14.30 -12.99
C PHE A 298 -13.59 -13.68 -14.25
N LYS A 299 -13.04 -14.02 -15.44
CA LYS A 299 -13.59 -13.58 -16.74
C LYS A 299 -15.05 -14.01 -16.89
N ARG A 300 -15.39 -15.23 -16.48
CA ARG A 300 -16.77 -15.73 -16.51
C ARG A 300 -17.69 -14.99 -15.55
N LEU A 301 -17.23 -14.70 -14.32
CA LEU A 301 -17.95 -13.87 -13.36
C LEU A 301 -18.28 -12.50 -13.98
N LYS A 302 -17.28 -11.77 -14.46
CA LYS A 302 -17.48 -10.42 -15.06
C LYS A 302 -18.40 -10.43 -16.29
N LYS A 303 -18.38 -11.54 -17.06
CA LYS A 303 -19.25 -11.68 -18.23
C LYS A 303 -20.72 -11.92 -17.85
N GLU A 304 -20.98 -12.69 -16.80
CA GLU A 304 -22.34 -13.10 -16.41
C GLU A 304 -22.98 -12.16 -15.37
N VAL A 305 -22.17 -11.46 -14.57
CA VAL A 305 -22.62 -10.55 -13.51
C VAL A 305 -21.84 -9.24 -13.62
N PRO A 306 -22.49 -8.09 -13.83
CA PRO A 306 -21.79 -6.81 -13.84
C PRO A 306 -21.31 -6.41 -12.43
N PRO A 307 -20.12 -5.83 -12.28
CA PRO A 307 -19.66 -5.31 -10.99
C PRO A 307 -20.46 -4.06 -10.60
N LYS A 308 -20.42 -3.69 -9.32
CA LYS A 308 -20.96 -2.42 -8.82
C LYS A 308 -20.12 -1.26 -9.34
N ARG A 309 -20.77 -0.23 -9.89
CA ARG A 309 -20.11 0.92 -10.53
C ARG A 309 -20.63 2.29 -10.09
N ASP A 310 -21.65 2.33 -9.22
CA ASP A 310 -22.44 3.54 -8.94
C ASP A 310 -21.62 4.67 -8.32
N GLU A 311 -20.51 4.33 -7.65
CA GLU A 311 -19.67 5.29 -6.92
C GLU A 311 -18.28 5.45 -7.55
N VAL A 312 -18.02 4.90 -8.75
CA VAL A 312 -16.69 4.91 -9.34
C VAL A 312 -16.25 6.33 -9.71
N ILE A 313 -15.10 6.77 -9.20
CA ILE A 313 -14.55 8.09 -9.48
C ILE A 313 -13.76 8.07 -10.81
N ASN A 314 -14.28 8.72 -11.84
CA ASN A 314 -13.62 8.81 -13.15
C ASN A 314 -13.21 10.23 -13.55
N ASP A 315 -13.69 11.23 -12.82
CA ASP A 315 -13.50 12.63 -13.13
C ASP A 315 -12.01 13.02 -13.13
N TYR A 316 -11.66 13.99 -13.98
CA TYR A 316 -10.31 14.56 -13.97
C TYR A 316 -10.05 15.40 -12.71
N GLU A 317 -11.08 16.10 -12.22
CA GLU A 317 -11.01 16.92 -11.02
C GLU A 317 -12.06 16.48 -10.01
N VAL A 318 -11.63 16.21 -8.77
CA VAL A 318 -12.53 15.98 -7.64
C VAL A 318 -12.59 17.25 -6.80
N LYS A 319 -13.73 17.93 -6.84
CA LYS A 319 -13.97 19.15 -6.06
C LYS A 319 -14.27 18.78 -4.62
N LEU A 320 -13.53 19.38 -3.71
CA LEU A 320 -13.72 19.26 -2.26
C LEU A 320 -14.43 20.53 -1.78
N SER A 321 -15.31 20.35 -0.82
CA SER A 321 -16.06 21.42 -0.17
C SER A 321 -15.67 21.51 1.30
N HIS A 322 -16.04 22.62 1.96
CA HIS A 322 -15.75 22.77 3.38
C HIS A 322 -16.46 21.71 4.22
N GLU A 323 -17.68 21.35 3.83
CA GLU A 323 -18.54 20.36 4.46
C GLU A 323 -17.90 18.96 4.50
N ASP A 324 -17.01 18.63 3.56
CA ASP A 324 -16.30 17.35 3.54
C ASP A 324 -15.32 17.19 4.72
N PHE A 325 -14.94 18.30 5.36
CA PHE A 325 -14.01 18.37 6.50
C PHE A 325 -14.70 18.63 7.84
N VAL A 326 -16.04 18.72 7.86
CA VAL A 326 -16.82 19.00 9.08
C VAL A 326 -17.54 17.74 9.55
N ILE A 327 -17.15 17.23 10.73
CA ILE A 327 -17.75 16.04 11.32
C ILE A 327 -19.00 16.38 12.16
N GLN A 328 -20.07 15.59 12.02
CA GLN A 328 -21.34 15.78 12.74
C GLN A 328 -21.80 14.49 13.45
N PRO A 329 -21.06 14.01 14.46
CA PRO A 329 -21.28 12.67 15.02
C PRO A 329 -22.65 12.50 15.68
N ILE A 330 -23.14 13.52 16.40
CA ILE A 330 -24.47 13.49 17.04
C ILE A 330 -25.58 13.36 15.99
N ARG A 331 -25.48 14.11 14.89
CA ARG A 331 -26.46 14.04 13.80
C ARG A 331 -26.46 12.66 13.15
N THR A 332 -25.29 12.07 12.92
CA THR A 332 -25.15 10.71 12.38
C THR A 332 -25.76 9.67 13.30
N ILE A 333 -25.52 9.75 14.62
CA ILE A 333 -26.15 8.87 15.61
C ILE A 333 -27.67 9.02 15.57
N THR A 334 -28.20 10.24 15.60
CA THR A 334 -29.65 10.49 15.55
C THR A 334 -30.27 9.94 14.28
N LYS A 335 -29.64 10.16 13.11
CA LYS A 335 -30.10 9.61 11.82
C LYS A 335 -30.20 8.09 11.85
N LEU A 336 -29.19 7.39 12.37
CA LEU A 336 -29.19 5.93 12.47
C LEU A 336 -30.24 5.42 13.48
N GLN A 337 -30.41 6.11 14.60
CA GLN A 337 -31.46 5.81 15.57
C GLN A 337 -32.86 5.98 14.99
N ASP A 338 -33.09 7.03 14.23
CA ASP A 338 -34.41 7.30 13.66
C ASP A 338 -34.77 6.33 12.54
N LEU A 339 -33.79 5.90 11.73
CA LEU A 339 -33.95 4.77 10.80
C LEU A 339 -34.37 3.48 11.52
N GLN A 340 -33.74 3.19 12.65
CA GLN A 340 -34.10 2.02 13.47
C GLN A 340 -35.51 2.16 14.04
N LYS A 341 -35.90 3.35 14.51
CA LYS A 341 -37.26 3.63 15.03
C LYS A 341 -38.34 3.56 13.93
N SER A 342 -38.01 3.91 12.69
CA SER A 342 -38.95 3.83 11.56
C SER A 342 -39.16 2.39 11.04
N GLY A 343 -38.61 1.38 11.72
CA GLY A 343 -38.75 -0.02 11.38
C GLY A 343 -37.72 -0.54 10.36
N ALA A 344 -36.70 0.24 10.00
CA ALA A 344 -35.63 -0.23 9.13
C ALA A 344 -34.58 -1.02 9.93
N THR A 345 -34.16 -2.17 9.41
CA THR A 345 -33.07 -2.96 10.00
C THR A 345 -31.72 -2.38 9.59
N LEU A 346 -30.94 -1.89 10.55
CA LEU A 346 -29.57 -1.43 10.30
C LEU A 346 -28.68 -2.63 9.93
N THR A 347 -27.73 -2.41 9.03
CA THR A 347 -26.69 -3.41 8.78
C THR A 347 -25.78 -3.54 10.00
N LYS A 348 -25.08 -4.68 10.13
CA LYS A 348 -24.10 -4.89 11.20
C LYS A 348 -23.01 -3.80 11.20
N GLN A 349 -22.57 -3.33 10.02
CA GLN A 349 -21.63 -2.22 9.94
C GLN A 349 -22.23 -0.91 10.48
N GLN A 350 -23.45 -0.54 10.08
CA GLN A 350 -24.13 0.66 10.55
C GLN A 350 -24.33 0.66 12.07
N GLN A 351 -24.77 -0.47 12.63
CA GLN A 351 -24.93 -0.62 14.07
C GLN A 351 -23.59 -0.45 14.80
N THR A 352 -22.55 -1.15 14.36
CA THR A 352 -21.24 -1.06 15.03
C THR A 352 -20.64 0.34 14.90
N TYR A 353 -20.84 1.01 13.77
CA TYR A 353 -20.38 2.38 13.58
C TYR A 353 -21.10 3.37 14.50
N MET A 354 -22.41 3.20 14.69
CA MET A 354 -23.16 3.98 15.68
C MET A 354 -22.63 3.76 17.10
N GLU A 355 -22.33 2.51 17.47
CA GLU A 355 -21.73 2.15 18.76
C GLU A 355 -20.32 2.74 18.92
N SER A 356 -19.48 2.70 17.89
CA SER A 356 -18.14 3.29 17.92
C SER A 356 -18.18 4.80 18.07
N LEU A 357 -19.12 5.48 17.42
CA LEU A 357 -19.32 6.93 17.59
C LEU A 357 -19.69 7.28 19.04
N ARG A 358 -20.61 6.52 19.64
CA ARG A 358 -20.99 6.73 21.05
C ARG A 358 -19.82 6.51 21.99
N TYR A 359 -19.05 5.45 21.79
CA TYR A 359 -17.88 5.16 22.60
C TYR A 359 -16.78 6.21 22.43
N SER A 360 -16.51 6.63 21.18
CA SER A 360 -15.54 7.69 20.86
C SER A 360 -15.84 9.00 21.59
N LEU A 361 -17.11 9.40 21.65
CA LEU A 361 -17.56 10.57 22.39
C LEU A 361 -17.38 10.43 23.92
N GLN A 362 -17.50 9.21 24.46
CA GLN A 362 -17.35 8.96 25.90
C GLN A 362 -15.89 9.04 26.36
N VAL A 363 -14.94 8.62 25.53
CA VAL A 363 -13.52 8.49 25.92
C VAL A 363 -12.61 9.57 25.33
N GLU A 364 -13.17 10.61 24.72
CA GLU A 364 -12.46 11.65 23.97
C GLU A 364 -11.25 12.26 24.73
N LYS A 365 -11.35 12.42 26.05
CA LYS A 365 -10.29 13.02 26.88
C LYS A 365 -9.10 12.09 27.13
N ALA A 366 -9.32 10.78 27.12
CA ALA A 366 -8.30 9.78 27.44
C ALA A 366 -8.53 8.49 26.64
N PRO A 367 -8.47 8.56 25.30
CA PRO A 367 -8.71 7.39 24.47
C PRO A 367 -7.56 6.38 24.67
N PRO A 368 -7.85 5.07 24.85
CA PRO A 368 -6.79 4.06 24.84
C PRO A 368 -6.17 3.97 23.44
N LYS A 369 -5.01 3.32 23.32
CA LYS A 369 -4.40 3.05 22.00
C LYS A 369 -5.27 2.04 21.22
N TYR A 370 -5.58 2.32 19.96
CA TYR A 370 -6.35 1.42 19.10
C TYR A 370 -5.45 0.40 18.37
N PHE A 371 -4.49 0.89 17.58
CA PHE A 371 -3.61 0.03 16.78
C PHE A 371 -2.46 -0.54 17.61
N SER A 372 -2.13 -1.80 17.37
CA SER A 372 -0.96 -2.47 17.96
C SER A 372 -0.04 -2.92 16.85
N GLU A 373 1.26 -2.68 17.02
CA GLU A 373 2.28 -3.12 16.07
C GLU A 373 2.91 -4.45 16.53
N ALA A 374 3.58 -5.13 15.61
CA ALA A 374 4.35 -6.34 15.88
C ALA A 374 5.63 -6.01 16.67
N ARG A 375 5.48 -5.68 17.95
CA ARG A 375 6.60 -5.33 18.83
C ARG A 375 7.53 -6.53 18.96
N ILE A 376 8.75 -6.40 18.46
CA ILE A 376 9.78 -7.42 18.53
C ILE A 376 10.96 -6.96 19.38
N PHE A 377 11.70 -7.89 19.97
CA PHE A 377 12.89 -7.53 20.72
C PHE A 377 13.99 -6.86 19.88
N GLU A 378 14.88 -6.10 20.55
CA GLU A 378 16.13 -5.51 20.02
C GLU A 378 16.01 -4.38 18.99
N ASN A 379 14.84 -4.15 18.39
CA ASN A 379 14.65 -3.05 17.44
C ASN A 379 13.19 -2.58 17.35
N VAL A 380 12.99 -1.46 16.64
CA VAL A 380 11.67 -0.89 16.33
C VAL A 380 11.19 -1.30 14.93
N LEU A 381 11.88 -2.24 14.25
CA LEU A 381 11.57 -2.59 12.87
C LEU A 381 10.18 -3.23 12.74
N GLY A 382 9.75 -3.95 13.77
CA GLY A 382 8.40 -4.51 13.84
C GLY A 382 7.29 -3.46 13.99
N ASP A 383 7.62 -2.20 14.29
CA ASP A 383 6.64 -1.12 14.44
C ASP A 383 5.97 -0.73 13.13
N HIS A 384 6.49 -1.18 11.97
CA HIS A 384 5.88 -0.97 10.65
C HIS A 384 4.96 -2.12 10.23
N TYR A 385 4.67 -3.07 11.13
CA TYR A 385 3.88 -4.26 10.82
C TYR A 385 2.72 -4.43 11.80
N ASP A 386 1.57 -4.85 11.30
CA ASP A 386 0.42 -5.24 12.11
C ASP A 386 0.70 -6.58 12.81
N TRP A 387 0.45 -6.63 14.12
CA TRP A 387 0.76 -7.80 14.95
C TRP A 387 0.03 -9.09 14.53
N ARG A 388 -1.15 -8.97 13.90
CA ARG A 388 -1.96 -10.13 13.47
C ARG A 388 -1.34 -10.79 12.24
N PHE A 389 -0.83 -9.97 11.33
CA PHE A 389 -0.41 -10.37 9.99
C PHE A 389 1.11 -10.44 9.83
N PHE A 390 1.88 -10.12 10.87
CA PHE A 390 3.34 -10.15 10.86
C PHE A 390 3.90 -11.50 10.39
N ASN A 391 4.73 -11.45 9.36
CA ASN A 391 5.33 -12.65 8.74
C ASN A 391 6.86 -12.57 8.61
N GLY A 392 7.49 -11.72 9.41
CA GLY A 392 8.94 -11.46 9.37
C GLY A 392 9.27 -10.07 8.84
N ILE A 393 10.49 -9.61 9.12
CA ILE A 393 10.97 -8.28 8.72
C ILE A 393 11.45 -8.34 7.28
N GLN A 394 10.98 -7.43 6.44
CA GLN A 394 11.37 -7.29 5.03
C GLN A 394 12.16 -6.00 4.75
N LEU A 395 12.52 -5.23 5.77
CA LEU A 395 13.12 -3.90 5.60
C LEU A 395 14.39 -3.95 4.71
N GLY A 396 14.41 -3.12 3.67
CA GLY A 396 15.54 -2.98 2.76
C GLY A 396 15.64 -4.07 1.69
N SER A 397 14.64 -4.95 1.57
CA SER A 397 14.59 -6.00 0.57
C SER A 397 13.78 -5.61 -0.69
N ASN A 398 14.01 -6.32 -1.79
CA ASN A 398 13.22 -6.11 -3.02
C ASN A 398 11.75 -6.52 -2.84
N GLU A 399 11.47 -7.47 -1.94
CA GLU A 399 10.12 -7.88 -1.56
C GLU A 399 9.37 -6.75 -0.86
N GLN A 400 10.02 -5.96 0.01
CA GLN A 400 9.38 -4.78 0.61
C GLN A 400 8.99 -3.78 -0.46
N VAL A 401 9.92 -3.41 -1.36
CA VAL A 401 9.63 -2.45 -2.44
C VAL A 401 8.45 -2.92 -3.30
N THR A 402 8.41 -4.22 -3.63
CA THR A 402 7.31 -4.81 -4.40
C THR A 402 5.99 -4.79 -3.62
N THR A 403 6.03 -5.05 -2.32
CA THR A 403 4.84 -5.04 -1.45
C THR A 403 4.28 -3.62 -1.32
N LEU A 404 5.12 -2.62 -1.06
CA LEU A 404 4.71 -1.22 -0.97
C LEU A 404 4.12 -0.71 -2.30
N HIS A 405 4.76 -1.03 -3.43
CA HIS A 405 4.23 -0.75 -4.78
C HIS A 405 2.79 -1.25 -4.94
N LYS A 406 2.54 -2.52 -4.60
CA LYS A 406 1.20 -3.11 -4.70
C LYS A 406 0.20 -2.50 -3.74
N MET A 407 0.59 -2.23 -2.50
CA MET A 407 -0.29 -1.63 -1.51
C MET A 407 -0.82 -0.27 -1.97
N VAL A 408 0.05 0.59 -2.52
CA VAL A 408 -0.36 1.89 -3.09
C VAL A 408 -1.34 1.68 -4.24
N ARG A 409 -1.01 0.82 -5.21
CA ARG A 409 -1.91 0.53 -6.34
C ARG A 409 -3.28 0.06 -5.88
N VAL A 410 -3.33 -0.94 -5.00
CA VAL A 410 -4.59 -1.55 -4.58
C VAL A 410 -5.41 -0.60 -3.70
N TRP A 411 -4.76 0.22 -2.87
CA TRP A 411 -5.45 1.28 -2.12
C TRP A 411 -6.10 2.31 -3.04
N LEU A 412 -5.37 2.81 -4.03
CA LEU A 412 -5.87 3.80 -5.00
C LEU A 412 -7.00 3.21 -5.85
N SER A 413 -6.84 1.98 -6.33
CA SER A 413 -7.88 1.25 -7.06
C SER A 413 -9.12 1.04 -6.20
N PHE A 414 -8.97 0.58 -4.96
CA PHE A 414 -10.09 0.43 -4.01
C PHE A 414 -10.85 1.74 -3.81
N CYS A 415 -10.14 2.83 -3.54
CA CYS A 415 -10.77 4.13 -3.33
C CYS A 415 -11.54 4.60 -4.56
N ARG A 416 -10.94 4.46 -5.75
CA ARG A 416 -11.57 4.80 -7.03
C ARG A 416 -12.82 3.97 -7.29
N MET A 417 -12.77 2.65 -7.07
CA MET A 417 -13.90 1.75 -7.34
C MET A 417 -15.04 1.90 -6.34
N THR A 418 -14.74 2.36 -5.11
CA THR A 418 -15.72 2.50 -4.02
C THR A 418 -16.12 3.94 -3.74
N GLY A 419 -15.68 4.90 -4.57
CA GLY A 419 -16.02 6.31 -4.43
C GLY A 419 -15.49 6.97 -3.16
N VAL A 420 -14.39 6.48 -2.61
CA VAL A 420 -13.71 7.07 -1.46
C VAL A 420 -12.69 8.07 -1.99
N THR A 421 -12.80 9.33 -1.58
CA THR A 421 -11.85 10.37 -1.96
C THR A 421 -10.58 10.25 -1.10
N THR A 422 -9.42 10.12 -1.74
CA THR A 422 -8.12 10.04 -1.08
C THR A 422 -7.05 10.75 -1.92
N TRP A 423 -5.95 11.15 -1.29
CA TRP A 423 -4.73 11.60 -1.97
C TRP A 423 -3.48 11.13 -1.25
N LEU A 424 -2.38 11.04 -1.99
CA LEU A 424 -1.06 10.75 -1.41
C LEU A 424 -0.61 11.92 -0.52
N ALA A 425 -0.02 11.62 0.62
CA ALA A 425 0.46 12.62 1.57
C ALA A 425 1.93 12.36 1.95
N HIS A 426 2.55 13.34 2.61
CA HIS A 426 3.87 13.17 3.24
C HIS A 426 4.93 12.61 2.26
N GLY A 427 5.62 11.53 2.65
CA GLY A 427 6.68 10.92 1.85
C GLY A 427 6.14 10.32 0.55
N SER A 428 4.91 9.82 0.56
CA SER A 428 4.23 9.27 -0.62
C SER A 428 3.89 10.35 -1.65
N LEU A 429 3.52 11.57 -1.21
CA LEU A 429 3.35 12.70 -2.13
C LEU A 429 4.69 13.19 -2.68
N LEU A 430 5.74 13.19 -1.85
CA LEU A 430 7.07 13.59 -2.28
C LEU A 430 7.67 12.61 -3.30
N SER A 431 7.50 11.31 -3.11
CA SER A 431 7.94 10.29 -4.08
C SER A 431 7.16 10.37 -5.38
N TRP A 432 5.84 10.64 -5.29
CA TRP A 432 5.04 10.97 -6.46
C TRP A 432 5.65 12.12 -7.26
N TYR A 433 6.02 13.24 -6.62
CA TYR A 433 6.60 14.39 -7.32
C TYR A 433 7.83 14.05 -8.16
N TRP A 434 8.68 13.10 -7.74
CA TRP A 434 9.95 12.81 -8.41
C TRP A 434 9.81 11.93 -9.65
N ASN A 435 9.00 10.88 -9.59
CA ASN A 435 8.80 9.99 -10.75
C ASN A 435 7.50 9.19 -10.67
N GLY A 436 6.58 9.54 -9.76
CA GLY A 436 5.33 8.81 -9.59
C GLY A 436 5.50 7.43 -8.94
N ILE A 437 6.68 7.10 -8.39
CA ILE A 437 7.01 5.78 -7.81
C ILE A 437 7.54 6.00 -6.39
N ALA A 438 7.16 5.13 -5.44
CA ALA A 438 7.63 5.17 -4.07
C ALA A 438 9.15 5.11 -4.00
N PHE A 439 9.72 5.78 -3.00
CA PHE A 439 11.16 5.78 -2.85
C PHE A 439 11.67 4.36 -2.56
N PRO A 440 12.78 3.91 -3.18
CA PRO A 440 13.35 2.58 -2.91
C PRO A 440 13.86 2.37 -1.47
N TRP A 441 13.80 3.39 -0.62
CA TRP A 441 14.23 3.37 0.78
C TRP A 441 13.10 3.74 1.75
N ASP A 442 11.89 3.99 1.24
CA ASP A 442 10.72 4.19 2.10
C ASP A 442 10.36 2.89 2.80
N ASN A 443 9.82 3.03 4.00
CA ASN A 443 9.40 1.92 4.86
C ASN A 443 7.93 2.01 5.26
N ASP A 444 7.27 3.11 4.91
CA ASP A 444 5.86 3.40 5.15
C ASP A 444 5.22 4.07 3.92
N VAL A 445 3.89 4.09 3.92
CA VAL A 445 3.06 4.78 2.91
C VAL A 445 1.99 5.55 3.66
N ASP A 446 1.84 6.82 3.32
CA ASP A 446 0.92 7.73 3.96
C ASP A 446 -0.09 8.28 2.95
N VAL A 447 -1.35 8.22 3.34
CA VAL A 447 -2.46 8.79 2.55
C VAL A 447 -3.37 9.59 3.45
N GLN A 448 -4.05 10.54 2.82
CA GLN A 448 -5.05 11.36 3.48
C GLN A 448 -6.41 11.19 2.82
N VAL A 449 -7.45 11.40 3.63
CA VAL A 449 -8.85 11.44 3.23
C VAL A 449 -9.53 12.63 3.92
N PRO A 450 -10.60 13.22 3.36
CA PRO A 450 -11.44 14.12 4.13
C PRO A 450 -12.22 13.30 5.19
N ILE A 451 -12.59 13.92 6.33
CA ILE A 451 -13.28 13.21 7.42
C ILE A 451 -14.58 12.55 6.97
N ARG A 452 -15.30 13.14 6.01
CA ARG A 452 -16.50 12.55 5.40
C ARG A 452 -16.23 11.20 4.75
N ASP A 453 -15.10 11.05 4.06
CA ASP A 453 -14.72 9.78 3.41
C ASP A 453 -14.17 8.78 4.42
N LEU A 454 -13.55 9.22 5.53
CA LEU A 454 -13.28 8.32 6.66
C LEU A 454 -14.57 7.80 7.30
N GLU A 455 -15.61 8.63 7.43
CA GLU A 455 -16.94 8.16 7.87
C GLU A 455 -17.51 7.14 6.88
N LYS A 456 -17.37 7.38 5.56
CA LYS A 456 -17.77 6.45 4.50
C LYS A 456 -17.04 5.10 4.60
N LEU A 457 -15.73 5.11 4.81
CA LEU A 457 -14.93 3.90 5.06
C LEU A 457 -15.42 3.18 6.31
N SER A 458 -15.63 3.93 7.40
CA SER A 458 -16.00 3.38 8.70
C SER A 458 -17.37 2.70 8.70
N ILE A 459 -18.34 3.28 7.98
CA ILE A 459 -19.73 2.77 7.93
C ILE A 459 -19.92 1.66 6.89
N ASN A 460 -19.18 1.66 5.78
CA ASN A 460 -19.41 0.72 4.67
C ASN A 460 -18.35 -0.38 4.56
N PHE A 461 -17.11 -0.10 4.95
CA PHE A 461 -15.95 -0.95 4.62
C PHE A 461 -15.08 -1.33 5.82
N ASN A 462 -15.31 -0.81 7.03
CA ASN A 462 -14.51 -1.18 8.20
C ASN A 462 -14.51 -2.70 8.44
N GLN A 463 -13.33 -3.25 8.74
CA GLN A 463 -13.05 -4.68 8.93
C GLN A 463 -13.32 -5.50 7.67
N SER A 464 -13.10 -4.94 6.47
CA SER A 464 -13.25 -5.66 5.21
C SER A 464 -11.93 -6.20 4.70
N LEU A 465 -11.99 -7.34 4.00
CA LEU A 465 -10.90 -7.88 3.23
C LEU A 465 -11.05 -7.43 1.77
N VAL A 466 -10.10 -6.65 1.26
CA VAL A 466 -10.04 -6.17 -0.13
C VAL A 466 -9.10 -7.08 -0.92
N VAL A 467 -9.58 -7.54 -2.08
CA VAL A 467 -8.88 -8.47 -2.97
C VAL A 467 -8.59 -7.75 -4.28
N GLU A 468 -7.33 -7.77 -4.70
CA GLU A 468 -6.83 -7.19 -5.96
C GLU A 468 -7.50 -7.83 -7.19
N ASP A 469 -7.53 -7.12 -8.33
CA ASP A 469 -7.96 -7.70 -9.61
C ASP A 469 -6.97 -8.81 -10.01
N PRO A 470 -7.43 -10.04 -10.29
CA PRO A 470 -6.54 -11.18 -10.58
C PRO A 470 -5.75 -11.05 -11.88
N ASN A 471 -6.04 -10.05 -12.73
CA ASN A 471 -5.19 -9.73 -13.89
C ASN A 471 -3.90 -8.99 -13.47
N ASP A 472 -3.92 -8.31 -12.33
CA ASP A 472 -2.79 -7.52 -11.79
C ASP A 472 -2.05 -8.24 -10.65
N GLY A 473 -2.74 -9.13 -9.92
CA GLY A 473 -2.12 -9.84 -8.82
C GLY A 473 -3.06 -10.66 -7.96
N PHE A 474 -2.46 -11.25 -6.93
CA PHE A 474 -3.18 -12.02 -5.91
C PHE A 474 -3.09 -11.36 -4.53
N GLY A 475 -2.94 -10.04 -4.45
CA GLY A 475 -2.89 -9.29 -3.20
C GLY A 475 -4.21 -9.33 -2.43
N ARG A 476 -4.12 -9.39 -1.10
CA ARG A 476 -5.27 -9.33 -0.18
C ARG A 476 -4.94 -8.41 0.99
N TYR A 477 -5.84 -7.49 1.29
CA TYR A 477 -5.59 -6.38 2.20
C TYR A 477 -6.72 -6.21 3.20
N PHE A 478 -6.41 -6.08 4.48
CA PHE A 478 -7.39 -5.86 5.53
C PHE A 478 -7.53 -4.38 5.85
N LEU A 479 -8.74 -3.82 5.70
CA LEU A 479 -9.05 -2.44 6.05
C LEU A 479 -9.55 -2.37 7.49
N ASP A 480 -8.79 -1.70 8.36
CA ASP A 480 -9.08 -1.55 9.77
C ASP A 480 -9.24 -0.06 10.14
N CYS A 481 -10.47 0.39 10.37
CA CYS A 481 -10.76 1.77 10.78
C CYS A 481 -10.81 1.89 12.30
N GLY A 482 -10.06 2.86 12.84
CA GLY A 482 -9.98 3.17 14.24
C GLY A 482 -11.31 3.60 14.86
N THR A 483 -11.46 3.32 16.16
CA THR A 483 -12.71 3.60 16.88
C THR A 483 -12.95 5.09 17.13
N PHE A 484 -11.88 5.89 17.28
CA PHE A 484 -11.96 7.25 17.85
C PHE A 484 -12.29 8.35 16.83
N ILE A 485 -13.13 8.08 15.83
CA ILE A 485 -13.37 9.00 14.70
C ILE A 485 -13.80 10.42 15.13
N THR A 486 -14.42 10.59 16.30
CA THR A 486 -14.82 11.93 16.78
C THR A 486 -13.67 12.78 17.31
N LEU A 487 -12.54 12.16 17.65
CA LEU A 487 -11.34 12.86 18.08
C LEU A 487 -10.60 13.42 16.87
N ARG A 488 -10.51 14.75 16.76
CA ARG A 488 -9.82 15.41 15.64
C ARG A 488 -8.52 16.13 16.00
N GLY A 489 -8.25 16.35 17.28
CA GLY A 489 -6.96 16.90 17.74
C GLY A 489 -5.96 15.81 18.14
N HIS A 490 -4.75 16.21 18.53
CA HIS A 490 -3.66 15.30 18.93
C HIS A 490 -3.94 14.47 20.20
N ALA A 491 -4.75 14.98 21.13
CA ALA A 491 -5.05 14.37 22.43
C ALA A 491 -3.79 13.86 23.17
N ASN A 492 -3.72 12.55 23.47
CA ASN A 492 -2.61 11.90 24.17
C ASN A 492 -1.52 11.33 23.24
N GLY A 493 -1.62 11.57 21.92
CA GLY A 493 -0.64 11.12 20.93
C GLY A 493 -0.69 9.62 20.57
N ASN A 494 -1.54 8.82 21.23
CA ASN A 494 -1.60 7.37 20.99
C ASN A 494 -2.35 6.97 19.71
N ASN A 495 -3.14 7.88 19.14
CA ASN A 495 -4.06 7.58 18.04
C ASN A 495 -3.91 8.59 16.89
N ASN A 496 -2.68 8.81 16.41
CA ASN A 496 -2.43 9.72 15.29
C ASN A 496 -3.02 9.20 13.96
N ILE A 497 -3.11 7.88 13.83
CA ILE A 497 -3.63 7.20 12.64
C ILE A 497 -5.12 6.92 12.79
N ASP A 498 -5.89 7.17 11.73
CA ASP A 498 -7.34 6.98 11.70
C ASP A 498 -7.74 5.59 11.20
N ALA A 499 -7.05 5.07 10.19
CA ALA A 499 -7.28 3.74 9.63
C ALA A 499 -5.98 3.14 9.08
N ARG A 500 -5.95 1.82 8.90
CA ARG A 500 -4.85 1.11 8.22
C ARG A 500 -5.38 0.23 7.11
N PHE A 501 -4.66 0.22 6.00
CA PHE A 501 -4.85 -0.74 4.91
C PHE A 501 -3.69 -1.72 4.90
N ILE A 502 -3.92 -2.93 5.40
CA ILE A 502 -2.87 -3.86 5.84
C ILE A 502 -2.72 -5.00 4.83
N ASP A 503 -1.53 -5.20 4.28
CA ASP A 503 -1.19 -6.41 3.53
C ASP A 503 -1.19 -7.63 4.47
N ILE A 504 -2.05 -8.61 4.20
CA ILE A 504 -2.24 -9.73 5.14
C ILE A 504 -1.12 -10.78 5.07
N ASP A 505 -0.28 -10.76 4.03
CA ASP A 505 0.80 -11.74 3.84
C ASP A 505 2.08 -11.34 4.58
N THR A 506 2.28 -10.03 4.77
CA THR A 506 3.48 -9.45 5.36
C THR A 506 3.21 -8.74 6.69
N GLY A 507 2.05 -8.09 6.81
CA GLY A 507 1.67 -7.20 7.90
C GLY A 507 2.02 -5.73 7.67
N LEU A 508 2.70 -5.38 6.56
CA LEU A 508 2.92 -3.97 6.19
C LEU A 508 1.57 -3.26 5.96
N TYR A 509 1.49 -1.96 6.25
CA TYR A 509 0.26 -1.20 6.07
C TYR A 509 0.47 0.19 5.50
N VAL A 510 -0.58 0.72 4.85
CA VAL A 510 -0.73 2.14 4.54
C VAL A 510 -1.39 2.80 5.75
N ASP A 511 -0.78 3.86 6.28
CA ASP A 511 -1.36 4.68 7.33
C ASP A 511 -2.30 5.73 6.70
N ILE A 512 -3.56 5.69 7.11
CA ILE A 512 -4.62 6.58 6.60
C ILE A 512 -4.94 7.59 7.69
N THR A 513 -4.82 8.88 7.36
CA THR A 513 -5.18 9.99 8.26
C THR A 513 -6.29 10.85 7.66
N ALA A 514 -7.25 11.26 8.48
CA ALA A 514 -8.32 12.13 8.01
C ALA A 514 -8.07 13.59 8.37
N LEU A 515 -8.27 14.48 7.39
CA LEU A 515 -8.31 15.92 7.62
C LEU A 515 -9.72 16.34 8.08
N ALA A 516 -9.77 17.15 9.13
CA ALA A 516 -11.00 17.75 9.63
C ALA A 516 -10.74 19.12 10.25
N VAL A 517 -11.80 19.90 10.44
CA VAL A 517 -11.78 21.03 11.37
C VAL A 517 -11.54 20.50 12.79
N SER A 518 -10.44 20.91 13.42
CA SER A 518 -10.05 20.45 14.76
C SER A 518 -9.83 21.59 15.74
N ALA A 519 -9.68 21.26 17.02
CA ALA A 519 -9.36 22.20 18.09
C ALA A 519 -7.84 22.44 18.30
N ASP A 520 -6.97 21.85 17.47
CA ASP A 520 -5.55 22.17 17.51
C ASP A 520 -5.30 23.58 16.93
N LYS A 521 -4.39 24.35 17.53
CA LYS A 521 -4.09 25.72 17.08
C LYS A 521 -3.41 25.69 15.70
N ALA A 522 -4.06 26.25 14.67
CA ALA A 522 -3.46 26.38 13.34
C ALA A 522 -2.22 27.30 13.36
N PRO A 523 -1.21 27.06 12.49
CA PRO A 523 -0.03 27.90 12.38
C PRO A 523 -0.37 29.33 11.93
N GLU A 524 0.43 30.31 12.38
CA GLU A 524 0.26 31.74 12.09
C GLU A 524 0.27 32.09 10.59
N ARG A 525 0.83 31.21 9.76
CA ARG A 525 0.84 31.37 8.30
C ARG A 525 -0.56 31.47 7.68
N TYR A 526 -1.61 31.06 8.39
CA TYR A 526 -3.00 31.14 7.94
C TYR A 526 -3.73 32.38 8.48
N ASP A 527 -3.12 33.14 9.38
CA ASP A 527 -3.80 34.24 10.08
C ASP A 527 -4.26 35.35 9.11
N TYR A 528 -3.65 35.47 7.93
CA TYR A 528 -4.09 36.38 6.86
C TYR A 528 -5.48 36.05 6.28
N LEU A 529 -6.02 34.86 6.57
CA LEU A 529 -7.36 34.44 6.16
C LEU A 529 -8.46 34.94 7.13
N LEU A 530 -8.08 35.45 8.30
CA LEU A 530 -9.01 36.01 9.26
C LEU A 530 -9.43 37.43 8.84
N PRO A 531 -10.69 37.83 9.09
CA PRO A 531 -11.10 39.23 8.97
C PRO A 531 -10.26 40.16 9.87
N ASP A 532 -10.04 41.40 9.45
CA ASP A 532 -9.20 42.37 10.19
C ASP A 532 -9.71 42.65 11.62
N ASP A 533 -11.02 42.53 11.85
CA ASP A 533 -11.68 42.72 13.15
C ASP A 533 -11.80 41.43 13.97
N PHE A 534 -11.31 40.30 13.46
CA PHE A 534 -11.42 39.00 14.11
C PHE A 534 -10.32 38.83 15.17
N LEU A 535 -10.73 38.85 16.44
CA LEU A 535 -9.82 38.66 17.56
C LEU A 535 -9.71 37.18 17.94
N ARG A 536 -8.61 36.54 17.51
CA ARG A 536 -8.34 35.10 17.74
C ARG A 536 -8.55 34.64 19.18
N ASP A 537 -8.16 35.46 20.16
CA ASP A 537 -8.21 35.11 21.58
C ASP A 537 -9.64 35.06 22.16
N LEU A 538 -10.64 35.56 21.41
CA LEU A 538 -12.06 35.50 21.81
C LEU A 538 -12.78 34.24 21.33
N HIS A 539 -12.13 33.40 20.52
CA HIS A 539 -12.74 32.23 19.88
C HIS A 539 -11.96 30.95 20.21
N SER A 540 -12.64 29.80 20.20
CA SER A 540 -11.93 28.53 20.34
C SER A 540 -11.11 28.26 19.08
N SER A 541 -9.97 27.57 19.19
CA SER A 541 -9.16 27.19 18.02
C SER A 541 -9.98 26.50 16.93
N LYS A 542 -11.01 25.73 17.33
CA LYS A 542 -11.91 25.07 16.39
C LYS A 542 -12.70 26.08 15.56
N ASP A 543 -13.30 27.09 16.20
CA ASP A 543 -14.07 28.13 15.51
C ASP A 543 -13.17 28.98 14.60
N VAL A 544 -11.95 29.27 15.06
CA VAL A 544 -10.94 29.97 14.25
C VAL A 544 -10.58 29.15 13.01
N ASN A 545 -10.31 27.86 13.16
CA ASN A 545 -9.97 26.96 12.05
C ASN A 545 -11.13 26.79 11.07
N ASP A 546 -12.36 26.69 11.57
CA ASP A 546 -13.60 26.63 10.78
C ASP A 546 -13.75 27.88 9.91
N GLN A 547 -13.62 29.06 10.53
CA GLN A 547 -13.68 30.36 9.86
C GLN A 547 -12.61 30.51 8.77
N MET A 548 -11.38 30.07 9.05
CA MET A 548 -10.28 30.09 8.07
C MET A 548 -10.38 28.98 7.02
N ARG A 549 -11.25 27.98 7.19
CA ARG A 549 -11.32 26.77 6.35
C ARG A 549 -10.00 26.00 6.30
N VAL A 550 -9.37 25.87 7.46
CA VAL A 550 -8.12 25.13 7.65
C VAL A 550 -8.41 23.84 8.40
N TYR A 551 -7.84 22.75 7.91
CA TYR A 551 -8.08 21.39 8.40
C TYR A 551 -6.76 20.75 8.78
N ASN A 552 -6.80 19.78 9.69
CA ASN A 552 -5.62 19.00 10.03
C ASN A 552 -5.94 17.55 10.36
N CYS A 553 -4.92 16.71 10.22
CA CYS A 553 -4.90 15.39 10.83
C CYS A 553 -4.52 15.49 12.31
N ARG A 554 -4.63 14.37 13.04
CA ARG A 554 -4.31 14.30 14.48
C ARG A 554 -2.82 14.49 14.80
N ASN A 555 -1.95 14.58 13.80
CA ASN A 555 -0.53 14.92 13.97
C ASN A 555 -0.20 16.38 13.61
N ARG A 556 -1.22 17.26 13.55
CA ARG A 556 -1.06 18.72 13.31
C ARG A 556 -0.47 19.08 11.94
N HIS A 557 -0.65 18.23 10.93
CA HIS A 557 -0.40 18.62 9.54
C HIS A 557 -1.61 19.41 9.03
N PHE A 558 -1.46 20.73 8.92
CA PHE A 558 -2.53 21.65 8.51
C PHE A 558 -2.52 21.92 7.01
N SER A 559 -3.71 21.99 6.42
CA SER A 559 -3.93 22.35 5.02
C SER A 559 -5.20 23.19 4.87
N HIS A 560 -5.17 24.17 3.98
CA HIS A 560 -6.32 24.99 3.60
C HIS A 560 -7.05 24.39 2.40
N LEU A 561 -8.35 24.65 2.28
CA LEU A 561 -9.18 24.13 1.19
C LEU A 561 -8.61 24.43 -0.22
N SER A 562 -8.04 25.63 -0.44
CA SER A 562 -7.46 25.99 -1.74
C SER A 562 -6.13 25.30 -2.05
N GLU A 563 -5.46 24.74 -1.04
CA GLU A 563 -4.24 23.95 -1.23
C GLU A 563 -4.60 22.54 -1.71
N LEU A 564 -5.73 22.02 -1.23
CA LEU A 564 -6.23 20.68 -1.56
C LEU A 564 -7.05 20.68 -2.86
N SER A 565 -7.98 21.62 -3.03
CA SER A 565 -9.08 21.50 -4.00
C SER A 565 -8.91 22.33 -5.29
N PRO A 566 -9.38 21.80 -6.46
CA PRO A 566 -9.76 20.40 -6.68
C PRO A 566 -8.56 19.47 -6.55
N LEU A 567 -8.81 18.22 -6.17
CA LEU A 567 -7.81 17.18 -6.40
C LEU A 567 -7.74 16.91 -7.90
N VAL A 568 -6.53 16.76 -8.42
CA VAL A 568 -6.26 16.55 -9.84
C VAL A 568 -5.88 15.10 -10.07
N ARG A 569 -6.51 14.46 -11.05
CA ARG A 569 -6.21 13.09 -11.46
C ARG A 569 -4.79 13.02 -12.05
N SER A 570 -4.05 12.00 -11.64
CA SER A 570 -2.65 11.72 -11.97
C SER A 570 -2.43 10.20 -11.98
N TYR A 571 -1.18 9.74 -12.12
CA TYR A 571 -0.78 8.36 -11.87
C TYR A 571 0.27 8.27 -10.76
N ALA A 572 0.17 7.22 -9.95
CA ALA A 572 1.19 6.84 -8.97
C ALA A 572 1.29 5.31 -8.94
N GLU A 573 2.50 4.78 -8.96
CA GLU A 573 2.77 3.33 -9.04
C GLU A 573 2.06 2.65 -10.22
N GLY A 574 1.78 3.40 -11.29
CA GLY A 574 1.02 2.96 -12.45
C GLY A 574 -0.49 2.79 -12.21
N GLU A 575 -1.05 3.22 -11.08
CA GLU A 575 -2.51 3.27 -10.86
C GLU A 575 -3.00 4.73 -10.89
N VAL A 576 -4.27 4.93 -11.19
CA VAL A 576 -4.89 6.27 -11.14
C VAL A 576 -4.86 6.80 -9.71
N ALA A 577 -4.26 7.97 -9.53
CA ALA A 577 -4.16 8.68 -8.26
C ALA A 577 -4.83 10.06 -8.33
N TYR A 578 -5.08 10.66 -7.17
CA TYR A 578 -5.52 12.05 -7.06
C TYR A 578 -4.55 12.83 -6.18
N ILE A 579 -4.19 14.03 -6.61
CA ILE A 579 -3.14 14.85 -6.00
C ILE A 579 -3.69 16.24 -5.65
N PRO A 580 -3.32 16.83 -4.49
CA PRO A 580 -3.69 18.20 -4.14
C PRO A 580 -3.29 19.22 -5.20
N LYS A 581 -4.17 20.19 -5.48
CA LYS A 581 -3.93 21.24 -6.47
C LYS A 581 -2.59 21.96 -6.26
N ARG A 582 -2.30 22.33 -5.00
CA ARG A 582 -1.08 23.04 -4.62
C ARG A 582 -0.14 22.12 -3.86
N TYR A 583 0.13 20.94 -4.43
CA TYR A 583 1.03 19.94 -3.85
C TYR A 583 2.40 20.53 -3.48
N SER A 584 2.93 21.46 -4.28
CA SER A 584 4.24 22.08 -4.05
C SER A 584 4.25 22.88 -2.74
N ASP A 585 3.18 23.60 -2.42
CA ASP A 585 3.07 24.33 -1.15
C ASP A 585 3.00 23.40 0.06
N LEU A 586 2.26 22.30 -0.06
CA LEU A 586 2.18 21.28 0.98
C LEU A 586 3.57 20.66 1.24
N LEU A 587 4.26 20.25 0.18
CA LEU A 587 5.60 19.67 0.26
C LEU A 587 6.65 20.67 0.75
N THR A 588 6.62 21.93 0.30
CA THR A 588 7.52 23.00 0.78
C THR A 588 7.30 23.27 2.26
N THR A 589 6.07 23.19 2.74
CA THR A 589 5.79 23.35 4.18
C THR A 589 6.43 22.23 5.00
N GLU A 590 6.27 20.99 4.55
CA GLU A 590 6.66 19.80 5.29
C GLU A 590 8.17 19.54 5.22
N TYR A 591 8.74 19.64 4.02
CA TYR A 591 10.13 19.30 3.73
C TYR A 591 11.05 20.52 3.52
N LYS A 592 10.51 21.74 3.69
CA LYS A 592 11.20 23.00 3.39
C LYS A 592 11.69 23.04 1.94
N ASP A 593 12.65 23.91 1.65
CA ASP A 593 13.13 24.13 0.27
C ASP A 593 13.98 22.97 -0.29
N ASN A 594 14.25 21.91 0.49
CA ASN A 594 15.19 20.87 0.06
C ASN A 594 14.52 19.65 -0.57
N GLY A 595 13.32 19.26 -0.12
CA GLY A 595 12.71 17.97 -0.52
C GLY A 595 12.49 17.81 -2.03
N MET A 596 11.99 18.87 -2.68
CA MET A 596 11.71 18.87 -4.13
C MET A 596 12.92 19.24 -5.00
N LEU A 597 14.04 19.69 -4.40
CA LEU A 597 15.22 20.16 -5.13
C LEU A 597 16.44 19.23 -5.00
N GLN A 598 16.53 18.48 -3.92
CA GLN A 598 17.70 17.68 -3.57
C GLN A 598 17.74 16.36 -4.37
N LYS A 599 18.42 16.37 -5.52
CA LYS A 599 18.63 15.18 -6.37
C LYS A 599 19.48 14.08 -5.72
N TYR A 600 20.20 14.37 -4.63
CA TYR A 600 21.02 13.37 -3.93
C TYR A 600 20.60 13.25 -2.47
N PHE A 601 20.04 12.11 -2.09
CA PHE A 601 19.50 11.85 -0.76
C PHE A 601 19.65 10.37 -0.40
N ARG A 602 19.90 10.06 0.88
CA ARG A 602 20.10 8.69 1.40
C ARG A 602 20.93 7.79 0.46
N SER A 603 22.12 8.27 0.10
CA SER A 603 23.08 7.53 -0.75
C SER A 603 22.57 7.19 -2.15
N ARG A 604 21.60 7.95 -2.67
CA ARG A 604 21.01 7.74 -3.99
C ARG A 604 20.94 9.05 -4.76
N LEU A 605 21.13 8.98 -6.07
CA LEU A 605 21.02 10.09 -6.99
C LEU A 605 19.81 9.89 -7.89
N PHE A 606 18.91 10.87 -7.94
CA PHE A 606 17.91 10.96 -9.00
C PHE A 606 18.61 11.34 -10.29
N MET A 607 18.49 10.48 -11.31
CA MET A 607 19.01 10.69 -12.64
C MET A 607 17.85 11.05 -13.58
N PRO A 608 17.62 12.35 -13.88
CA PRO A 608 16.51 12.78 -14.74
C PRO A 608 16.53 12.12 -16.12
N GLN A 609 17.72 11.79 -16.64
CA GLN A 609 17.87 11.14 -17.94
C GLN A 609 17.26 9.73 -17.99
N LEU A 610 17.17 9.05 -16.85
CA LEU A 610 16.53 7.74 -16.69
C LEU A 610 15.21 7.81 -15.92
N ARG A 611 14.90 8.94 -15.27
CA ARG A 611 13.78 9.14 -14.32
C ARG A 611 13.78 8.13 -13.16
N LEU A 612 14.97 7.78 -12.69
CA LEU A 612 15.19 6.80 -11.63
C LEU A 612 16.09 7.32 -10.52
N TRP A 613 15.87 6.80 -9.32
CA TRP A 613 16.80 6.92 -8.19
C TRP A 613 17.79 5.76 -8.19
N VAL A 614 19.06 6.05 -8.43
CA VAL A 614 20.13 5.04 -8.52
C VAL A 614 21.02 5.09 -7.28
N HIS A 615 21.35 3.94 -6.70
CA HIS A 615 22.22 3.85 -5.52
C HIS A 615 23.65 4.29 -5.86
N GLN A 616 24.28 5.02 -4.94
CA GLN A 616 25.61 5.58 -5.17
C GLN A 616 26.67 4.51 -5.38
N ASP A 617 26.49 3.30 -4.85
CA ASP A 617 27.47 2.23 -5.02
C ASP A 617 27.61 1.81 -6.48
N ASP A 618 26.50 1.68 -7.21
CA ASP A 618 26.52 1.39 -8.64
C ASP A 618 27.13 2.56 -9.42
N LEU A 619 26.78 3.80 -9.07
CA LEU A 619 27.31 5.00 -9.72
C LEU A 619 28.82 5.18 -9.47
N ARG A 620 29.29 4.89 -8.26
CA ARG A 620 30.71 4.92 -7.89
C ARG A 620 31.47 3.82 -8.63
N PHE A 621 30.92 2.61 -8.71
CA PHE A 621 31.53 1.51 -9.46
C PHE A 621 31.65 1.87 -10.94
N PHE A 622 30.57 2.39 -11.54
CA PHE A 622 30.56 2.84 -12.92
C PHE A 622 31.58 3.95 -13.21
N LEU A 623 31.63 5.00 -12.38
CA LEU A 623 32.51 6.15 -12.60
C LEU A 623 33.97 5.84 -12.34
N ARG A 624 34.29 5.20 -11.21
CA ARG A 624 35.66 5.03 -10.72
C ARG A 624 36.34 3.81 -11.31
N HIS A 625 35.56 2.83 -11.79
CA HIS A 625 36.04 1.54 -12.33
C HIS A 625 35.29 1.13 -13.60
N ARG A 626 35.15 2.06 -14.56
CA ARG A 626 34.35 1.88 -15.78
C ARG A 626 34.76 0.66 -16.64
N LYS A 627 36.05 0.33 -16.69
CA LYS A 627 36.54 -0.84 -17.45
C LYS A 627 36.11 -2.14 -16.78
N GLU A 628 36.23 -2.18 -15.47
CA GLU A 628 35.82 -3.29 -14.63
C GLU A 628 34.30 -3.47 -14.61
N TRP A 629 33.54 -2.37 -14.65
CA TRP A 629 32.09 -2.37 -14.82
C TRP A 629 31.69 -3.10 -16.10
N LEU A 630 32.25 -2.69 -17.24
CA LEU A 630 31.98 -3.34 -18.52
C LEU A 630 32.43 -4.79 -18.50
N LYS A 631 33.60 -5.09 -17.93
CA LYS A 631 34.05 -6.48 -17.76
C LYS A 631 33.02 -7.27 -16.96
N TYR A 632 32.56 -6.76 -15.82
CA TYR A 632 31.66 -7.47 -14.91
C TYR A 632 30.29 -7.76 -15.54
N TYR A 633 29.68 -6.79 -16.23
CA TYR A 633 28.35 -6.93 -16.81
C TYR A 633 28.32 -7.51 -18.23
N LEU A 634 29.45 -7.52 -18.95
CA LEU A 634 29.57 -8.13 -20.28
C LEU A 634 30.28 -9.49 -20.27
N SER A 635 30.99 -9.86 -19.20
CA SER A 635 31.65 -11.16 -19.12
C SER A 635 30.62 -12.29 -19.02
N GLU A 636 30.88 -13.41 -19.70
CA GLU A 636 30.15 -14.64 -19.44
C GLU A 636 30.39 -15.09 -17.99
N ALA A 637 29.34 -15.58 -17.32
CA ALA A 637 29.29 -15.98 -15.91
C ALA A 637 30.39 -16.97 -15.43
N THR A 638 31.22 -17.47 -16.33
CA THR A 638 32.34 -18.38 -16.06
C THR A 638 33.62 -17.69 -15.56
N ASP A 639 33.72 -16.35 -15.62
CA ASP A 639 34.89 -15.59 -15.12
C ASP A 639 34.69 -15.17 -13.63
N SER A 640 34.33 -16.15 -12.79
CA SER A 640 33.76 -16.01 -11.43
C SER A 640 34.68 -15.45 -10.34
N ASN A 641 35.87 -14.96 -10.69
CA ASN A 641 36.84 -14.41 -9.73
C ASN A 641 36.79 -12.87 -9.62
N PHE A 642 35.83 -12.19 -10.26
CA PHE A 642 35.73 -10.74 -10.17
C PHE A 642 34.99 -10.29 -8.89
N VAL A 643 35.72 -9.65 -7.98
CA VAL A 643 35.16 -9.02 -6.77
C VAL A 643 34.92 -7.54 -7.05
N LYS A 644 33.70 -7.04 -6.79
CA LYS A 644 33.40 -5.60 -6.88
C LYS A 644 34.40 -4.82 -6.00
N PRO A 645 35.05 -3.76 -6.51
CA PRO A 645 36.03 -3.01 -5.74
C PRO A 645 35.40 -2.44 -4.47
N GLY A 646 36.15 -2.46 -3.36
CA GLY A 646 35.75 -1.80 -2.13
C GLY A 646 35.73 -0.29 -2.31
N LEU A 647 34.55 0.28 -2.46
CA LEU A 647 34.39 1.70 -2.72
C LEU A 647 34.19 2.45 -1.39
N SER A 648 35.13 3.32 -1.05
CA SER A 648 35.02 4.23 0.09
C SER A 648 34.71 5.66 -0.38
N GLN A 649 34.19 6.49 0.53
CA GLN A 649 33.82 7.89 0.30
C GLN A 649 32.60 8.09 -0.62
N ASP A 650 31.74 9.03 -0.25
CA ASP A 650 30.54 9.39 -1.03
C ASP A 650 30.90 10.04 -2.38
N LEU A 651 29.89 10.21 -3.24
CA LEU A 651 30.04 10.93 -4.52
C LEU A 651 30.40 12.41 -4.28
N THR A 652 31.44 12.87 -4.95
CA THR A 652 31.85 14.29 -4.92
C THR A 652 30.91 15.17 -5.75
N LYS A 653 30.87 16.47 -5.48
CA LYS A 653 30.08 17.44 -6.29
C LYS A 653 30.44 17.40 -7.78
N LYS A 654 31.71 17.17 -8.12
CA LYS A 654 32.19 17.04 -9.50
C LYS A 654 31.65 15.77 -10.16
N GLU A 655 31.66 14.64 -9.44
CA GLU A 655 31.08 13.37 -9.92
C GLU A 655 29.57 13.50 -10.12
N LEU A 656 28.84 14.08 -9.17
CA LEU A 656 27.41 14.36 -9.30
C LEU A 656 27.10 15.20 -10.55
N THR A 657 27.87 16.27 -10.77
CA THR A 657 27.72 17.12 -11.97
C THR A 657 28.00 16.33 -13.25
N SER A 658 28.98 15.43 -13.25
CA SER A 658 29.27 14.57 -14.41
C SER A 658 28.12 13.60 -14.71
N LEU A 659 27.59 12.92 -13.68
CA LEU A 659 26.47 11.96 -13.79
C LEU A 659 25.22 12.60 -14.40
N LEU A 660 24.90 13.83 -13.99
CA LEU A 660 23.75 14.58 -14.49
C LEU A 660 23.93 15.07 -15.95
N ASN A 661 25.13 14.94 -16.52
CA ASN A 661 25.46 15.36 -17.90
C ASN A 661 25.82 14.19 -18.83
N PHE A 662 25.60 12.95 -18.39
CA PHE A 662 25.81 11.75 -19.21
C PHE A 662 25.09 11.81 -20.56
N LYS A 663 25.77 11.30 -21.60
CA LYS A 663 25.23 11.19 -22.97
C LYS A 663 24.63 9.80 -23.20
N GLU A 664 23.97 9.60 -24.34
CA GLU A 664 23.29 8.32 -24.67
C GLU A 664 24.21 7.10 -24.46
N HIS A 665 25.46 7.20 -24.92
CA HIS A 665 26.47 6.16 -24.77
C HIS A 665 26.79 5.84 -23.30
N ASP A 666 26.97 6.87 -22.46
CA ASP A 666 27.26 6.66 -21.03
C ASP A 666 26.07 6.01 -20.32
N LEU A 667 24.85 6.42 -20.67
CA LEU A 667 23.62 5.86 -20.12
C LEU A 667 23.42 4.40 -20.56
N LEU A 668 23.70 4.06 -21.83
CA LEU A 668 23.64 2.68 -22.30
C LEU A 668 24.65 1.78 -21.59
N GLU A 669 25.87 2.27 -21.35
CA GLU A 669 26.85 1.50 -20.57
C GLU A 669 26.44 1.35 -19.10
N LEU A 670 25.81 2.37 -18.50
CA LEU A 670 25.24 2.28 -17.15
C LEU A 670 24.07 1.28 -17.10
N LEU A 671 23.26 1.21 -18.15
CA LEU A 671 22.17 0.23 -18.28
C LEU A 671 22.69 -1.20 -18.54
N GLN A 672 24.01 -1.41 -18.59
CA GLN A 672 24.56 -2.76 -18.45
C GLN A 672 24.37 -3.34 -17.05
N ASN A 673 23.99 -2.55 -16.04
CA ASN A 673 23.52 -3.11 -14.77
C ASN A 673 22.09 -3.64 -14.93
N ASP A 674 21.90 -4.94 -14.67
CA ASP A 674 20.62 -5.63 -14.83
C ASP A 674 19.49 -5.01 -13.99
N ASP A 675 19.76 -4.58 -12.76
CA ASP A 675 18.73 -4.02 -11.87
C ASP A 675 18.27 -2.64 -12.37
N ILE A 676 19.21 -1.77 -12.75
CA ILE A 676 18.89 -0.46 -13.33
C ILE A 676 18.13 -0.63 -14.65
N LEU A 677 18.54 -1.58 -15.50
CA LEU A 677 17.85 -1.86 -16.76
C LEU A 677 16.42 -2.37 -16.56
N LYS A 678 16.22 -3.33 -15.66
CA LYS A 678 14.88 -3.87 -15.34
C LYS A 678 13.97 -2.76 -14.81
N ASP A 679 14.46 -1.93 -13.90
CA ASP A 679 13.68 -0.81 -13.35
C ASP A 679 13.36 0.24 -14.42
N TYR A 680 14.29 0.56 -15.31
CA TYR A 680 14.04 1.50 -16.41
C TYR A 680 13.01 0.94 -17.40
N ILE A 681 13.16 -0.30 -17.84
CA ILE A 681 12.21 -0.94 -18.75
C ILE A 681 10.81 -0.98 -18.15
N ALA A 682 10.68 -1.36 -16.87
CA ALA A 682 9.39 -1.50 -16.21
C ALA A 682 8.69 -0.15 -16.00
N SER A 683 9.43 0.94 -15.79
CA SER A 683 8.87 2.23 -15.37
C SER A 683 8.90 3.33 -16.43
N ARG A 684 9.70 3.21 -17.50
CA ARG A 684 9.98 4.32 -18.43
C ARG A 684 8.75 4.95 -19.08
N GLU A 685 7.71 4.17 -19.36
CA GLU A 685 6.48 4.67 -20.00
C GLU A 685 5.66 5.53 -19.04
N MET A 686 5.46 5.04 -17.81
CA MET A 686 4.73 5.76 -16.78
C MET A 686 5.49 7.00 -16.32
N THR A 687 6.80 6.86 -16.08
CA THR A 687 7.65 7.99 -15.65
C THR A 687 7.76 9.06 -16.74
N LEU A 688 7.69 8.71 -18.03
CA LEU A 688 7.64 9.68 -19.13
C LEU A 688 6.32 10.49 -19.11
N VAL A 689 5.19 9.81 -18.93
CA VAL A 689 3.89 10.48 -18.80
C VAL A 689 3.90 11.41 -17.60
N HIS A 690 4.45 10.94 -16.48
CA HIS A 690 4.56 11.70 -15.24
C HIS A 690 5.52 12.91 -15.36
N GLU A 691 6.67 12.77 -16.01
CA GLU A 691 7.57 13.90 -16.28
C GLU A 691 6.87 14.98 -17.11
N ASN A 692 6.13 14.59 -18.15
CA ASN A 692 5.34 15.53 -18.95
C ASN A 692 4.23 16.21 -18.12
N GLU A 693 3.61 15.46 -17.22
CA GLU A 693 2.61 15.96 -16.27
C GLU A 693 3.22 17.01 -15.33
N ILE A 694 4.31 16.69 -14.62
CA ILE A 694 4.99 17.61 -13.71
C ILE A 694 5.42 18.88 -14.43
N MET A 695 5.99 18.76 -15.63
CA MET A 695 6.37 19.94 -16.41
C MET A 695 5.17 20.85 -16.72
N HIS A 696 3.97 20.31 -16.97
CA HIS A 696 2.77 21.12 -17.16
C HIS A 696 2.28 21.75 -15.86
N LEU A 697 2.26 20.98 -14.76
CA LEU A 697 1.84 21.47 -13.44
C LEU A 697 2.72 22.64 -12.97
N LEU A 698 4.04 22.56 -13.15
CA LEU A 698 4.99 23.62 -12.81
C LEU A 698 4.77 24.92 -13.60
N PHE A 699 4.12 24.86 -14.77
CA PHE A 699 3.72 26.03 -15.55
C PHE A 699 2.25 26.43 -15.34
N GLY A 700 1.56 25.84 -14.37
CA GLY A 700 0.13 26.07 -14.12
C GLY A 700 -0.77 25.64 -15.28
N LYS A 701 -0.32 24.70 -16.12
CA LYS A 701 -1.09 24.19 -17.26
C LYS A 701 -1.88 22.95 -16.86
N SER A 702 -3.07 22.81 -17.43
CA SER A 702 -3.90 21.61 -17.26
C SER A 702 -3.21 20.37 -17.79
N THR A 703 -3.26 19.28 -17.03
CA THR A 703 -2.74 17.94 -17.39
C THR A 703 -3.82 17.00 -17.92
N ALA A 704 -5.08 17.45 -17.99
CA ALA A 704 -6.23 16.64 -18.38
C ALA A 704 -5.99 15.81 -19.66
N ARG A 705 -5.42 16.43 -20.70
CA ARG A 705 -5.15 15.75 -21.97
C ARG A 705 -4.05 14.69 -21.83
N ILE A 706 -3.03 14.93 -21.01
CA ILE A 706 -1.92 13.99 -20.79
C ILE A 706 -2.47 12.75 -20.08
N VAL A 707 -3.17 12.97 -18.98
CA VAL A 707 -3.73 11.91 -18.13
C VAL A 707 -4.84 11.15 -18.85
N SER A 708 -5.69 11.80 -19.64
CA SER A 708 -6.79 11.14 -20.36
C SER A 708 -6.32 10.27 -21.54
N HIS A 709 -5.14 10.54 -22.10
CA HIS A 709 -4.56 9.76 -23.20
C HIS A 709 -3.48 8.79 -22.72
N ALA A 710 -3.16 8.78 -21.43
CA ALA A 710 -2.24 7.82 -20.86
C ALA A 710 -2.81 6.39 -20.99
N PRO A 711 -1.97 5.39 -21.28
CA PRO A 711 -2.40 4.01 -21.28
C PRO A 711 -2.78 3.57 -19.86
N ASP A 712 -3.51 2.46 -19.77
CA ASP A 712 -3.64 1.75 -18.51
C ASP A 712 -2.30 1.07 -18.19
N PHE A 713 -1.63 1.52 -17.12
CA PHE A 713 -0.32 1.00 -16.77
C PHE A 713 -0.47 -0.28 -15.94
N ARG A 714 0.17 -1.34 -16.44
CA ARG A 714 0.31 -2.59 -15.70
C ARG A 714 1.08 -2.36 -14.40
N PRO A 715 0.98 -3.28 -13.42
CA PRO A 715 1.89 -3.28 -12.29
C PRO A 715 3.34 -3.16 -12.76
N LEU A 716 4.09 -2.27 -12.12
CA LEU A 716 5.50 -2.00 -12.47
C LEU A 716 6.44 -3.05 -11.86
N LYS A 717 5.94 -3.80 -10.88
CA LYS A 717 6.67 -4.88 -10.20
C LYS A 717 5.89 -6.19 -10.30
N TYR A 718 6.62 -7.30 -10.37
CA TYR A 718 6.05 -8.65 -10.48
C TYR A 718 5.23 -9.03 -9.23
N ASP A 719 4.28 -9.94 -9.39
CA ASP A 719 3.45 -10.42 -8.27
C ASP A 719 4.28 -11.15 -7.19
N PRO A 720 4.26 -10.72 -5.91
CA PRO A 720 5.04 -11.33 -4.84
C PRO A 720 4.76 -12.82 -4.63
N PHE A 721 3.50 -13.25 -4.77
CA PHE A 721 3.13 -14.65 -4.58
C PHE A 721 3.72 -15.51 -5.70
N LEU A 722 3.55 -15.11 -6.96
CA LEU A 722 4.18 -15.81 -8.09
C LEU A 722 5.71 -15.75 -8.02
N HIS A 723 6.29 -14.64 -7.55
CA HIS A 723 7.73 -14.53 -7.32
C HIS A 723 8.21 -15.58 -6.32
N ALA A 724 7.59 -15.65 -5.14
CA ALA A 724 7.92 -16.64 -4.10
C ALA A 724 7.73 -18.08 -4.60
N MET A 725 6.66 -18.35 -5.34
CA MET A 725 6.38 -19.66 -5.93
C MET A 725 7.51 -20.11 -6.88
N ARG A 726 8.00 -19.21 -7.73
CA ARG A 726 9.09 -19.48 -8.67
C ARG A 726 10.43 -19.67 -7.96
N GLN A 727 10.78 -18.78 -7.04
CA GLN A 727 12.04 -18.87 -6.28
C GLN A 727 12.14 -20.15 -5.45
N ASN A 728 11.02 -20.59 -4.85
CA ASN A 728 11.00 -21.78 -4.02
C ASN A 728 10.82 -23.09 -4.80
N TYR A 729 10.64 -23.03 -6.13
CA TYR A 729 10.32 -24.19 -6.99
C TYR A 729 9.15 -25.04 -6.49
N ASN A 730 8.21 -24.39 -5.80
CA ASN A 730 7.14 -25.04 -5.06
C ASN A 730 5.81 -24.80 -5.76
N THR A 731 5.15 -25.87 -6.19
CA THR A 731 3.84 -25.77 -6.84
C THR A 731 2.74 -26.15 -5.86
N TYR A 732 1.51 -25.72 -6.15
CA TYR A 732 0.35 -26.09 -5.34
C TYR A 732 0.20 -27.60 -5.21
N GLU A 733 0.38 -28.34 -6.31
CA GLU A 733 0.30 -29.79 -6.35
C GLU A 733 1.37 -30.47 -5.49
N LYS A 734 2.60 -29.94 -5.46
CA LYS A 734 3.66 -30.43 -4.58
C LYS A 734 3.31 -30.22 -3.11
N GLU A 735 2.79 -29.05 -2.75
CA GLU A 735 2.32 -28.77 -1.40
C GLU A 735 1.15 -29.68 -1.00
N VAL A 736 0.21 -29.94 -1.90
CA VAL A 736 -0.90 -30.87 -1.65
C VAL A 736 -0.38 -32.26 -1.32
N GLU A 737 0.59 -32.78 -2.07
CA GLU A 737 1.21 -34.08 -1.77
C GLU A 737 2.00 -34.06 -0.46
N ARG A 738 2.69 -32.96 -0.14
CA ARG A 738 3.36 -32.78 1.17
C ARG A 738 2.36 -32.86 2.32
N TYR A 739 1.23 -32.16 2.23
CA TYR A 739 0.18 -32.21 3.24
C TYR A 739 -0.47 -33.58 3.36
N LYS A 740 -0.67 -34.30 2.24
CA LYS A 740 -1.15 -35.69 2.27
C LYS A 740 -0.18 -36.61 3.02
N GLN A 741 1.13 -36.43 2.84
CA GLN A 741 2.14 -37.19 3.59
C GLN A 741 2.15 -36.83 5.09
N LEU A 742 2.05 -35.54 5.43
CA LEU A 742 1.95 -35.09 6.82
C LEU A 742 0.73 -35.69 7.51
N TYR A 743 -0.44 -35.61 6.86
CA TYR A 743 -1.67 -36.18 7.39
C TYR A 743 -1.56 -37.69 7.61
N ARG A 744 -1.01 -38.45 6.64
CA ARG A 744 -0.77 -39.89 6.81
C ARG A 744 0.14 -40.19 8.00
N LYS A 745 1.25 -39.47 8.15
CA LYS A 745 2.17 -39.68 9.29
C LYS A 745 1.48 -39.37 10.63
N PHE A 746 0.68 -38.32 10.66
CA PHE A 746 -0.07 -37.91 11.83
C PHE A 746 -1.12 -38.94 12.25
N THR A 747 -1.91 -39.48 11.32
CA THR A 747 -2.91 -40.51 11.65
C THR A 747 -2.26 -41.81 12.13
N HIS A 748 -1.22 -42.29 11.45
CA HIS A 748 -0.47 -43.48 11.90
C HIS A 748 0.26 -43.28 13.25
N GLY A 749 0.53 -42.03 13.64
CA GLY A 749 1.07 -41.69 14.94
C GLY A 749 0.03 -41.82 16.04
N LYS A 750 -1.22 -41.38 15.78
CA LYS A 750 -2.34 -41.51 16.71
C LYS A 750 -2.71 -42.97 16.97
N ASP A 751 -2.81 -43.78 15.92
CA ASP A 751 -3.23 -45.19 16.04
C ASP A 751 -2.26 -45.99 16.93
N ARG A 752 -0.95 -45.80 16.77
CA ARG A 752 0.07 -46.44 17.62
C ARG A 752 0.06 -45.98 19.08
N TYR A 753 -0.37 -44.75 19.34
CA TYR A 753 -0.47 -44.22 20.69
C TYR A 753 -1.67 -44.84 21.42
N GLN A 754 -2.80 -44.98 20.73
CA GLN A 754 -3.99 -45.65 21.25
C GLN A 754 -3.72 -47.14 21.52
N GLU A 755 -3.02 -47.83 20.61
CA GLU A 755 -2.60 -49.23 20.83
C GLU A 755 -1.61 -49.37 22.01
N GLY A 756 -0.72 -48.38 22.22
CA GLY A 756 0.24 -48.38 23.33
C GLY A 756 -0.35 -48.03 24.70
N GLU A 757 -1.42 -47.24 24.75
CA GLU A 757 -2.19 -47.00 25.99
C GLU A 757 -3.09 -48.20 26.34
N GLU A 758 -3.67 -48.89 25.35
CA GLU A 758 -4.41 -50.13 25.58
C GLU A 758 -3.50 -51.29 26.06
N GLU A 759 -2.22 -51.34 25.66
CA GLU A 759 -1.27 -52.32 26.19
C GLU A 759 -0.79 -52.01 27.62
N GLN A 760 -0.86 -50.75 28.09
CA GLN A 760 -0.46 -50.37 29.45
C GLN A 760 -1.57 -50.53 30.50
N ASP A 761 -2.84 -50.57 30.09
CA ASP A 761 -3.99 -50.84 30.98
C ASP A 761 -4.28 -52.35 31.17
N VAL A 762 -3.45 -53.24 30.59
CA VAL A 762 -3.62 -54.71 30.64
C VAL A 762 -2.48 -55.42 31.42
N THR A 763 -1.60 -54.69 32.12
CA THR A 763 -0.54 -55.30 32.96
C THR A 763 -0.67 -55.03 34.46
#